data_AF-T1CSN7-F1
#
_entry.id   AF-T1CSN7-F1
#
_cell.length_a   1.000
_cell.length_b   1.000
_cell.length_c   1.000
_cell.angle_alpha   90.00
_cell.angle_beta   90.00
_cell.angle_gamma   90.00
#
_symmetry.space_group_name_H-M   'P 1'
#
loop_
_entity.id
_entity.type
_entity.pdbx_description
1 polymer ?
#
loop_
_entity_poly.entity_id
_entity_poly.type
_entity_poly.pdbx_seq_one_letter_code
_entity_poly.pdbx_strand_id
1 'polypeptide(L)'
;MEHAEQLLRQGGVIDADTSLYDTRNLGAVHHLNAGLRAHALYHRDVDYIVRDGEVIIVDEFTGRTLPGRRWSEGLHQAVEAKESVPIQRENQTLATITFQNLFRMYRKLSGMTGTADTEAYEFQSIYGLEVVVIPTHRPMVRNDHHDLVFLNRDAKYNAVIADIKDCYQRGQPVLVGTTSIEVSELLSQKLRAEKIPHEVLNAKQHEREAQIVAQAGRPKAVTIATNMAGRGTDIVLGGSLDAELAALPVDAGDAERQRVKAEWQKRHDEAIAAGGLHIIGTERHESRRIDNQLRGRSGRQGDPGSSRFYIALEDNLMRIFGGEAVARWMRAFGMKEDDAIEERMVSRQIEKAQRKVEQHNFDIRKNLLEFDDTANDQRKVIYEQRNELLDASEVAESIHDIRADVFAELVNRHVPPDSVDEQWDIAGLDRALATDYAIELDLPNWIETQSDVNHERILRHVLEVAERQFAEKEAALGAENMRQLEKQVMLTVLDNALEGAFVQHGLPASGHLPAGYAQKQPKQEFKRESLLLFSSMLDGVKAEVTQILARIRLQSEAEIAAMEAERQDQAQRAALEFRHAEVSGYAAPPADGDVVEARFGEQAATVALAAPATVVRDGPKVGRNEPCPCGSGKKYKHCHGRLG
;
A
#
# COMPACT_ATOMS: atom_id res chain seq x y z
N MET A 1 -1.16 16.39 27.13
CA MET A 1 0.27 16.54 26.82
C MET A 1 1.09 16.55 28.10
N GLU A 2 1.05 17.62 28.91
CA GLU A 2 1.83 17.75 30.17
C GLU A 2 1.80 16.50 31.09
N HIS A 3 0.63 15.90 31.34
CA HIS A 3 0.54 14.66 32.12
C HIS A 3 1.23 13.45 31.45
N ALA A 4 1.24 13.37 30.12
CA ALA A 4 1.99 12.36 29.38
C ALA A 4 3.50 12.64 29.38
N GLU A 5 3.93 13.90 29.36
CA GLU A 5 5.34 14.27 29.57
C GLU A 5 5.83 13.84 30.96
N GLN A 6 5.01 14.03 32.00
CA GLN A 6 5.31 13.54 33.36
C GLN A 6 5.48 12.02 33.40
N LEU A 7 4.58 11.26 32.76
CA LEU A 7 4.66 9.80 32.69
C LEU A 7 5.87 9.30 31.90
N LEU A 8 6.20 9.93 30.77
CA LEU A 8 7.36 9.56 29.95
C LEU A 8 8.70 9.92 30.63
N ARG A 9 8.77 11.02 31.38
CA ARG A 9 9.92 11.34 32.24
C ARG A 9 10.07 10.34 33.40
N GLN A 10 8.96 9.95 34.04
CA GLN A 10 8.97 8.91 35.08
C GLN A 10 9.39 7.53 34.54
N GLY A 11 9.06 7.22 33.29
CA GLY A 11 9.51 6.02 32.58
C GLY A 11 10.92 6.10 31.98
N GLY A 12 11.62 7.24 32.08
CA GLY A 12 12.95 7.42 31.48
C GLY A 12 12.97 7.42 29.94
N VAL A 13 11.84 7.71 29.28
CA VAL A 13 11.69 7.70 27.82
C VAL A 13 12.08 9.05 27.18
N ILE A 14 11.99 10.14 27.95
CA ILE A 14 12.47 11.48 27.57
C ILE A 14 13.24 12.10 28.74
N ASP A 15 14.30 12.84 28.45
CA ASP A 15 15.12 13.49 29.47
C ASP A 15 14.32 14.53 30.27
N ALA A 16 14.63 14.65 31.57
CA ALA A 16 13.92 15.52 32.51
C ALA A 16 13.87 16.99 32.07
N ASP A 17 14.90 17.45 31.37
CA ASP A 17 15.07 18.83 30.92
C ASP A 17 14.45 19.10 29.52
N THR A 18 13.92 18.07 28.86
CA THR A 18 13.39 18.15 27.48
C THR A 18 11.87 18.05 27.42
N SER A 19 11.26 18.62 26.39
CA SER A 19 9.82 18.51 26.11
C SER A 19 9.57 17.59 24.92
N LEU A 20 8.36 17.03 24.80
CA LEU A 20 7.95 16.26 23.62
C LEU A 20 8.05 17.04 22.30
N TYR A 21 8.03 18.38 22.32
CA TYR A 21 8.16 19.21 21.12
C TYR A 21 9.63 19.51 20.72
N ASP A 22 10.61 18.92 21.40
CA ASP A 22 12.02 18.94 21.00
C ASP A 22 12.24 18.00 19.79
N THR A 23 13.03 18.42 18.79
CA THR A 23 13.30 17.60 17.59
C THR A 23 13.94 16.25 17.92
N ARG A 24 14.65 16.15 19.04
CA ARG A 24 15.24 14.89 19.54
C ARG A 24 14.20 13.88 20.03
N ASN A 25 13.01 14.35 20.43
CA ASN A 25 11.95 13.54 21.04
C ASN A 25 10.84 13.12 20.06
N LEU A 26 10.99 13.39 18.75
CA LEU A 26 9.97 13.09 17.73
C LEU A 26 9.56 11.60 17.69
N GLY A 27 10.50 10.68 17.89
CA GLY A 27 10.20 9.23 17.99
C GLY A 27 9.33 8.88 19.20
N ALA A 28 9.58 9.50 20.36
CA ALA A 28 8.75 9.31 21.55
C ALA A 28 7.33 9.88 21.38
N VAL A 29 7.17 11.02 20.71
CA VAL A 29 5.85 11.56 20.31
C VAL A 29 5.12 10.60 19.39
N HIS A 30 5.81 10.05 18.39
CA HIS A 30 5.24 9.13 17.42
C HIS A 30 4.74 7.84 18.09
N HIS A 31 5.57 7.17 18.90
CA HIS A 31 5.16 5.96 19.62
C HIS A 31 4.05 6.22 20.64
N LEU A 32 4.05 7.38 21.33
CA LEU A 32 2.94 7.80 22.20
C LEU A 32 1.63 7.95 21.40
N ASN A 33 1.68 8.59 20.23
CA ASN A 33 0.52 8.78 19.36
C ASN A 33 0.02 7.43 18.81
N ALA A 34 0.91 6.56 18.34
CA ALA A 34 0.59 5.20 17.90
C ALA A 34 -0.09 4.38 19.02
N GLY A 35 0.44 4.43 20.24
CA GLY A 35 -0.15 3.80 21.44
C GLY A 35 -1.54 4.35 21.78
N LEU A 36 -1.70 5.68 21.80
CA LEU A 36 -3.01 6.31 22.06
C LEU A 36 -4.04 5.96 20.98
N ARG A 37 -3.66 5.95 19.70
CA ARG A 37 -4.51 5.52 18.59
C ARG A 37 -4.89 4.04 18.74
N ALA A 38 -3.92 3.16 18.98
CA ALA A 38 -4.14 1.73 19.18
C ALA A 38 -5.12 1.47 20.34
N HIS A 39 -5.04 2.21 21.45
CA HIS A 39 -5.96 2.05 22.58
C HIS A 39 -7.36 2.66 22.34
N ALA A 40 -7.44 3.85 21.73
CA ALA A 40 -8.68 4.64 21.71
C ALA A 40 -9.48 4.61 20.40
N LEU A 41 -8.85 4.27 19.27
CA LEU A 41 -9.49 4.31 17.93
C LEU A 41 -9.60 2.94 17.25
N TYR A 42 -8.72 1.99 17.58
CA TYR A 42 -8.74 0.65 16.98
C TYR A 42 -9.31 -0.35 17.99
N HIS A 43 -10.41 -1.00 17.61
CA HIS A 43 -11.17 -1.91 18.44
C HIS A 43 -10.99 -3.36 17.97
N ARG A 44 -10.67 -4.23 18.94
CA ARG A 44 -10.59 -5.67 18.74
C ARG A 44 -11.97 -6.22 18.35
N ASP A 45 -11.94 -7.21 17.47
CA ASP A 45 -13.08 -7.86 16.82
C ASP A 45 -13.94 -6.92 15.94
N VAL A 46 -13.43 -5.71 15.64
CA VAL A 46 -13.98 -4.76 14.66
C VAL A 46 -12.93 -4.42 13.60
N ASP A 47 -11.84 -3.75 13.98
CA ASP A 47 -10.77 -3.30 13.07
C ASP A 47 -9.66 -4.34 12.90
N TYR A 48 -9.56 -5.30 13.84
CA TYR A 48 -8.63 -6.41 13.82
C TYR A 48 -9.11 -7.56 14.70
N ILE A 49 -8.62 -8.76 14.43
CA ILE A 49 -8.69 -9.89 15.37
C ILE A 49 -7.28 -10.27 15.82
N VAL A 50 -7.17 -10.89 17.00
CA VAL A 50 -5.93 -11.54 17.45
C VAL A 50 -6.09 -13.04 17.27
N ARG A 51 -5.19 -13.68 16.52
CA ARG A 51 -5.27 -15.11 16.21
C ARG A 51 -3.87 -15.72 16.16
N ASP A 52 -3.71 -16.91 16.76
CA ASP A 52 -2.49 -17.73 16.68
C ASP A 52 -1.18 -17.03 17.10
N GLY A 53 -1.27 -15.92 17.84
CA GLY A 53 -0.14 -15.09 18.24
C GLY A 53 0.19 -13.93 17.29
N GLU A 54 -0.73 -13.55 16.39
CA GLU A 54 -0.60 -12.41 15.48
C GLU A 54 -1.84 -11.50 15.49
N VAL A 55 -1.64 -10.23 15.11
CA VAL A 55 -2.72 -9.25 14.90
C VAL A 55 -3.10 -9.25 13.41
N ILE A 56 -4.36 -9.57 13.10
CA ILE A 56 -4.84 -9.67 11.71
C ILE A 56 -5.88 -8.57 11.48
N ILE A 57 -5.54 -7.60 10.62
CA ILE A 57 -6.41 -6.46 10.25
C ILE A 57 -7.71 -6.97 9.61
N VAL A 58 -8.83 -6.33 9.94
CA VAL A 58 -10.12 -6.52 9.29
C VAL A 58 -10.42 -5.33 8.37
N ASP A 59 -10.89 -5.62 7.15
CA ASP A 59 -11.36 -4.65 6.18
C ASP A 59 -12.73 -4.09 6.59
N GLU A 60 -12.80 -2.82 6.96
CA GLU A 60 -14.03 -2.11 7.36
C GLU A 60 -15.16 -2.20 6.32
N PHE A 61 -14.82 -2.20 5.03
CA PHE A 61 -15.81 -2.20 3.93
C PHE A 61 -16.22 -3.61 3.48
N THR A 62 -15.39 -4.63 3.73
CA THR A 62 -15.64 -6.00 3.25
C THR A 62 -15.69 -7.09 4.32
N GLY A 63 -15.47 -6.75 5.59
CA GLY A 63 -15.50 -7.68 6.73
C GLY A 63 -14.52 -8.84 6.59
N ARG A 64 -13.37 -8.63 5.94
CA ARG A 64 -12.36 -9.65 5.66
C ARG A 64 -11.14 -9.45 6.53
N THR A 65 -10.63 -10.55 7.07
CA THR A 65 -9.24 -10.61 7.51
C THR A 65 -8.31 -10.36 6.31
N LEU A 66 -7.29 -9.52 6.51
CA LEU A 66 -6.27 -9.17 5.53
C LEU A 66 -4.91 -9.73 5.99
N PRO A 67 -4.71 -11.07 5.97
CA PRO A 67 -3.48 -11.69 6.44
C PRO A 67 -2.26 -11.18 5.66
N GLY A 68 -1.14 -10.98 6.37
CA GLY A 68 0.08 -10.40 5.81
C GLY A 68 0.04 -8.87 5.61
N ARG A 69 -1.07 -8.18 5.91
CA ARG A 69 -1.10 -6.71 6.00
C ARG A 69 -0.87 -6.26 7.44
N ARG A 70 0.03 -5.27 7.59
CA ARG A 70 0.31 -4.54 8.84
C ARG A 70 -0.05 -3.07 8.63
N TRP A 71 -0.35 -2.33 9.69
CA TRP A 71 -0.42 -0.86 9.61
C TRP A 71 0.99 -0.29 9.79
N SER A 72 1.34 0.73 9.00
CA SER A 72 2.60 1.48 9.12
C SER A 72 2.62 2.39 10.37
N GLU A 73 3.66 3.20 10.52
CA GLU A 73 3.74 4.28 11.51
C GLU A 73 3.66 3.77 12.96
N GLY A 74 4.41 2.71 13.29
CA GLY A 74 4.45 2.06 14.60
C GLY A 74 3.11 1.49 15.10
N LEU A 75 2.01 1.66 14.36
CA LEU A 75 0.66 1.42 14.85
C LEU A 75 0.36 -0.06 15.05
N HIS A 76 0.88 -0.93 14.18
CA HIS A 76 0.68 -2.37 14.33
C HIS A 76 1.47 -2.93 15.52
N GLN A 77 2.67 -2.42 15.76
CA GLN A 77 3.47 -2.71 16.95
C GLN A 77 2.79 -2.19 18.23
N ALA A 78 2.12 -1.02 18.15
CA ALA A 78 1.32 -0.49 19.25
C ALA A 78 0.08 -1.34 19.56
N VAL A 79 -0.57 -1.93 18.54
CA VAL A 79 -1.67 -2.89 18.74
C VAL A 79 -1.15 -4.26 19.23
N GLU A 80 -0.02 -4.75 18.71
CA GLU A 80 0.66 -5.95 19.24
C GLU A 80 0.99 -5.78 20.73
N ALA A 81 1.58 -4.64 21.12
CA ALA A 81 1.88 -4.30 22.50
C ALA A 81 0.63 -4.20 23.40
N LYS A 82 -0.41 -3.49 22.92
CA LYS A 82 -1.73 -3.39 23.60
C LYS A 82 -2.34 -4.75 23.90
N GLU A 83 -2.30 -5.67 22.94
CA GLU A 83 -2.88 -7.00 23.04
C GLU A 83 -1.92 -8.02 23.71
N SER A 84 -0.73 -7.59 24.14
CA SER A 84 0.34 -8.44 24.71
C SER A 84 0.77 -9.59 23.78
N VAL A 85 0.78 -9.30 22.47
CA VAL A 85 1.20 -10.19 21.38
C VAL A 85 2.70 -9.97 21.10
N PRO A 86 3.47 -10.98 20.64
CA PRO A 86 4.87 -10.81 20.27
C PRO A 86 5.04 -9.71 19.22
N ILE A 87 5.67 -8.60 19.61
CA ILE A 87 5.90 -7.43 18.74
C ILE A 87 6.86 -7.84 17.62
N GLN A 88 6.40 -7.82 16.38
CA GLN A 88 7.25 -8.16 15.23
C GLN A 88 7.99 -6.90 14.73
N ARG A 89 9.11 -7.11 14.03
CA ARG A 89 9.91 -6.00 13.45
C ARG A 89 9.04 -5.08 12.58
N GLU A 90 9.40 -3.81 12.53
CA GLU A 90 8.66 -2.83 11.75
C GLU A 90 8.84 -3.02 10.24
N ASN A 91 7.74 -2.90 9.49
CA ASN A 91 7.77 -2.89 8.04
C ASN A 91 8.20 -1.50 7.57
N GLN A 92 9.50 -1.31 7.36
CA GLN A 92 10.02 -0.06 6.79
C GLN A 92 9.50 0.17 5.38
N THR A 93 9.12 1.42 5.09
CA THR A 93 8.61 1.82 3.77
C THR A 93 9.78 2.22 2.87
N LEU A 94 10.22 1.30 2.01
CA LEU A 94 11.34 1.53 1.07
C LEU A 94 10.97 2.46 -0.10
N ALA A 95 9.69 2.51 -0.47
CA ALA A 95 9.16 3.40 -1.49
C ALA A 95 7.65 3.62 -1.30
N THR A 96 7.14 4.78 -1.74
CA THR A 96 5.70 5.07 -1.77
C THR A 96 5.38 6.11 -2.85
N ILE A 97 4.23 5.95 -3.50
CA ILE A 97 3.66 6.91 -4.44
C ILE A 97 2.13 6.84 -4.38
N THR A 98 1.44 7.99 -4.39
CA THR A 98 -0.03 8.02 -4.50
C THR A 98 -0.47 7.66 -5.92
N PHE A 99 -1.69 7.13 -6.09
CA PHE A 99 -2.27 6.92 -7.42
C PHE A 99 -2.32 8.20 -8.24
N GLN A 100 -2.60 9.33 -7.59
CA GLN A 100 -2.59 10.67 -8.17
C GLN A 100 -1.24 10.96 -8.84
N ASN A 101 -0.14 10.84 -8.10
CA ASN A 101 1.20 11.12 -8.63
C ASN A 101 1.70 10.04 -9.59
N LEU A 102 1.35 8.77 -9.38
CA LEU A 102 1.64 7.69 -10.32
C LEU A 102 1.01 7.94 -11.69
N PHE A 103 -0.27 8.31 -11.75
CA PHE A 103 -0.93 8.59 -13.04
C PHE A 103 -0.45 9.91 -13.67
N ARG A 104 0.01 10.90 -12.90
CA ARG A 104 0.65 12.13 -13.42
C ARG A 104 1.99 11.87 -14.12
N MET A 105 2.66 10.72 -13.90
CA MET A 105 3.88 10.33 -14.63
C MET A 105 3.61 9.86 -16.07
N TYR A 106 2.36 9.54 -16.44
CA TYR A 106 2.05 9.02 -17.77
C TYR A 106 2.00 10.17 -18.80
N ARG A 107 2.93 10.16 -19.76
CA ARG A 107 2.99 11.12 -20.90
C ARG A 107 1.66 11.32 -21.64
N LYS A 108 0.77 10.33 -21.61
CA LYS A 108 -0.63 10.47 -22.02
C LYS A 108 -1.51 9.68 -21.04
N LEU A 109 -2.43 10.38 -20.40
CA LEU A 109 -3.45 9.80 -19.52
C LEU A 109 -4.84 9.95 -20.15
N SER A 110 -5.69 8.94 -19.98
CA SER A 110 -7.09 8.96 -20.43
C SER A 110 -7.87 7.86 -19.70
N GLY A 111 -9.13 8.12 -19.33
CA GLY A 111 -10.00 7.16 -18.65
C GLY A 111 -11.40 7.10 -19.25
N MET A 112 -12.16 6.07 -18.87
CA MET A 112 -13.56 5.90 -19.26
C MET A 112 -14.41 5.44 -18.06
N THR A 113 -15.58 6.02 -17.89
CA THR A 113 -16.58 5.62 -16.89
C THR A 113 -17.93 6.27 -17.22
N GLY A 114 -19.04 5.62 -16.88
CA GLY A 114 -20.40 6.17 -17.06
C GLY A 114 -20.78 7.25 -16.04
N THR A 115 -19.89 7.62 -15.12
CA THR A 115 -20.16 8.57 -14.02
C THR A 115 -18.94 9.46 -13.70
N ALA A 116 -18.32 10.07 -14.71
CA ALA A 116 -17.22 11.03 -14.52
C ALA A 116 -17.71 12.47 -14.25
N ASP A 117 -18.89 12.82 -14.77
CA ASP A 117 -19.44 14.18 -14.83
C ASP A 117 -19.48 14.90 -13.46
N THR A 118 -19.85 14.19 -12.39
CA THR A 118 -19.88 14.75 -11.02
C THR A 118 -18.50 15.13 -10.49
N GLU A 119 -17.44 14.45 -10.93
CA GLU A 119 -16.06 14.67 -10.47
C GLU A 119 -15.22 15.44 -11.50
N ALA A 120 -15.83 16.02 -12.54
CA ALA A 120 -15.10 16.67 -13.64
C ALA A 120 -14.13 17.76 -13.16
N TYR A 121 -14.47 18.47 -12.08
CA TYR A 121 -13.58 19.44 -11.44
C TYR A 121 -12.37 18.77 -10.74
N GLU A 122 -12.53 17.61 -10.12
CA GLU A 122 -11.41 16.84 -9.52
C GLU A 122 -10.50 16.27 -10.62
N PHE A 123 -11.08 15.73 -11.70
CA PHE A 123 -10.31 15.26 -12.85
C PHE A 123 -9.50 16.37 -13.52
N GLN A 124 -10.09 17.56 -13.72
CA GLN A 124 -9.38 18.70 -14.29
C GLN A 124 -8.30 19.26 -13.34
N SER A 125 -8.58 19.36 -12.04
CA SER A 125 -7.65 19.99 -11.08
C SER A 125 -6.49 19.10 -10.63
N ILE A 126 -6.68 17.77 -10.57
CA ILE A 126 -5.61 16.83 -10.18
C ILE A 126 -4.81 16.34 -11.39
N TYR A 127 -5.49 16.04 -12.51
CA TYR A 127 -4.89 15.34 -13.66
C TYR A 127 -4.87 16.15 -14.96
N GLY A 128 -5.49 17.34 -15.01
CA GLY A 128 -5.67 18.09 -16.25
C GLY A 128 -6.62 17.41 -17.26
N LEU A 129 -7.50 16.50 -16.79
CA LEU A 129 -8.37 15.71 -17.64
C LEU A 129 -9.76 16.35 -17.78
N GLU A 130 -10.08 16.78 -18.99
CA GLU A 130 -11.43 17.20 -19.37
C GLU A 130 -12.38 15.99 -19.40
N VAL A 131 -13.60 16.16 -18.89
CA VAL A 131 -14.65 15.13 -18.94
C VAL A 131 -15.64 15.46 -20.07
N VAL A 132 -15.71 14.59 -21.07
CA VAL A 132 -16.65 14.71 -22.20
C VAL A 132 -17.79 13.71 -22.04
N VAL A 133 -19.02 14.19 -21.90
CA VAL A 133 -20.22 13.34 -21.81
C VAL A 133 -20.60 12.85 -23.21
N ILE A 134 -20.22 11.61 -23.53
CA ILE A 134 -20.57 10.96 -24.80
C ILE A 134 -22.06 10.59 -24.81
N PRO A 135 -22.84 10.95 -25.85
CA PRO A 135 -24.25 10.55 -25.97
C PRO A 135 -24.44 9.02 -25.99
N THR A 136 -25.52 8.54 -25.40
CA THR A 136 -25.85 7.11 -25.41
C THR A 136 -26.30 6.65 -26.81
N HIS A 137 -25.88 5.44 -27.21
CA HIS A 137 -26.22 4.84 -28.51
C HIS A 137 -27.74 4.75 -28.77
N ARG A 138 -28.55 4.64 -27.72
CA ARG A 138 -30.01 4.69 -27.75
C ARG A 138 -30.53 5.61 -26.63
N PRO A 139 -31.76 6.16 -26.74
CA PRO A 139 -32.37 6.96 -25.68
C PRO A 139 -32.48 6.18 -24.37
N MET A 140 -32.18 6.83 -23.25
CA MET A 140 -32.30 6.24 -21.91
C MET A 140 -33.74 6.41 -21.41
N VAL A 141 -34.42 5.29 -21.10
CA VAL A 141 -35.85 5.24 -20.74
C VAL A 141 -36.14 4.65 -19.35
N ARG A 142 -35.10 4.51 -18.50
CA ARG A 142 -35.23 3.98 -17.14
C ARG A 142 -36.04 4.94 -16.26
N ASN A 143 -37.00 4.41 -15.52
CA ASN A 143 -37.79 5.18 -14.55
C ASN A 143 -37.09 5.24 -13.18
N ASP A 144 -36.42 6.34 -12.89
CA ASP A 144 -35.80 6.59 -11.57
C ASP A 144 -36.83 7.21 -10.62
N HIS A 145 -37.42 6.37 -9.77
CA HIS A 145 -38.42 6.75 -8.78
C HIS A 145 -37.83 7.62 -7.66
N HIS A 146 -38.71 8.25 -6.89
CA HIS A 146 -38.34 8.97 -5.68
C HIS A 146 -37.98 8.01 -4.54
N ASP A 147 -37.25 8.55 -3.57
CA ASP A 147 -36.74 7.77 -2.44
C ASP A 147 -37.85 7.58 -1.40
N LEU A 148 -37.99 6.37 -0.87
CA LEU A 148 -38.90 6.08 0.23
C LEU A 148 -38.14 6.20 1.56
N VAL A 149 -38.58 7.14 2.40
CA VAL A 149 -37.92 7.44 3.68
C VAL A 149 -38.78 6.98 4.87
N PHE A 150 -38.16 6.19 5.74
CA PHE A 150 -38.77 5.51 6.90
C PHE A 150 -38.18 6.02 8.22
N LEU A 151 -38.92 5.87 9.32
CA LEU A 151 -38.43 6.24 10.66
C LEU A 151 -37.35 5.27 11.17
N ASN A 152 -37.52 3.96 10.97
CA ASN A 152 -36.63 2.92 11.48
C ASN A 152 -36.17 1.94 10.38
N ARG A 153 -35.11 1.16 10.68
CA ARG A 153 -34.53 0.18 9.73
C ARG A 153 -35.46 -1.00 9.43
N ASP A 154 -36.30 -1.44 10.35
CA ASP A 154 -37.16 -2.62 10.11
C ASP A 154 -38.30 -2.33 9.14
N ALA A 155 -38.98 -1.20 9.24
CA ALA A 155 -39.96 -0.76 8.25
C ALA A 155 -39.33 -0.62 6.85
N LYS A 156 -38.12 -0.02 6.77
CA LYS A 156 -37.31 0.06 5.54
C LYS A 156 -37.10 -1.34 4.93
N TYR A 157 -36.63 -2.31 5.71
CA TYR A 157 -36.39 -3.66 5.21
C TYR A 157 -37.67 -4.41 4.86
N ASN A 158 -38.75 -4.25 5.62
CA ASN A 158 -40.03 -4.90 5.33
C ASN A 158 -40.63 -4.36 4.02
N ALA A 159 -40.50 -3.06 3.75
CA ALA A 159 -40.90 -2.44 2.49
C ALA A 159 -40.02 -2.88 1.29
N VAL A 160 -38.70 -3.04 1.49
CA VAL A 160 -37.80 -3.64 0.48
C VAL A 160 -38.22 -5.07 0.13
N ILE A 161 -38.52 -5.90 1.14
CA ILE A 161 -38.95 -7.30 0.92
C ILE A 161 -40.31 -7.35 0.20
N ALA A 162 -41.24 -6.42 0.48
CA ALA A 162 -42.50 -6.31 -0.21
C ALA A 162 -42.34 -5.97 -1.71
N ASP A 163 -41.44 -5.03 -2.05
CA ASP A 163 -41.16 -4.62 -3.43
C ASP A 163 -40.47 -5.73 -4.24
N ILE A 164 -39.51 -6.44 -3.63
CA ILE A 164 -38.89 -7.65 -4.21
C ILE A 164 -39.95 -8.72 -4.49
N LYS A 165 -40.89 -8.93 -3.56
CA LYS A 165 -41.96 -9.93 -3.64
C LYS A 165 -42.99 -9.62 -4.74
N ASP A 166 -43.35 -8.36 -4.91
CA ASP A 166 -44.20 -7.86 -6.00
C ASP A 166 -43.51 -8.02 -7.38
N CYS A 167 -42.26 -7.56 -7.50
CA CYS A 167 -41.45 -7.75 -8.71
C CYS A 167 -41.31 -9.24 -9.09
N TYR A 168 -40.98 -10.11 -8.12
CA TYR A 168 -40.84 -11.55 -8.32
C TYR A 168 -42.17 -12.22 -8.74
N GLN A 169 -43.31 -11.76 -8.21
CA GLN A 169 -44.64 -12.22 -8.65
C GLN A 169 -44.93 -11.84 -10.10
N ARG A 170 -44.62 -10.59 -10.51
CA ARG A 170 -44.74 -10.13 -11.90
C ARG A 170 -43.77 -10.82 -12.87
N GLY A 171 -42.70 -11.44 -12.37
CA GLY A 171 -41.63 -12.03 -13.18
C GLY A 171 -40.44 -11.11 -13.44
N GLN A 172 -40.45 -9.91 -12.87
CA GLN A 172 -39.45 -8.88 -13.10
C GLN A 172 -38.12 -9.22 -12.40
N PRO A 173 -36.96 -9.13 -13.08
CA PRO A 173 -35.66 -9.32 -12.45
C PRO A 173 -35.32 -8.15 -11.50
N VAL A 174 -34.68 -8.45 -10.36
CA VAL A 174 -34.35 -7.47 -9.31
C VAL A 174 -32.89 -7.57 -8.88
N LEU A 175 -32.19 -6.43 -8.87
CA LEU A 175 -30.89 -6.25 -8.22
C LEU A 175 -31.04 -5.37 -6.98
N VAL A 176 -30.67 -5.91 -5.82
CA VAL A 176 -30.69 -5.22 -4.52
C VAL A 176 -29.26 -4.83 -4.17
N GLY A 177 -28.96 -3.53 -4.08
CA GLY A 177 -27.66 -3.01 -3.66
C GLY A 177 -27.65 -2.63 -2.18
N THR A 178 -26.73 -3.20 -1.41
CA THR A 178 -26.54 -2.98 0.03
C THR A 178 -25.18 -2.34 0.33
N THR A 179 -25.03 -1.76 1.52
CA THR A 179 -23.80 -1.10 2.00
C THR A 179 -22.88 -2.02 2.80
N SER A 180 -23.38 -3.14 3.35
CA SER A 180 -22.58 -4.08 4.16
C SER A 180 -23.02 -5.54 3.97
N ILE A 181 -22.12 -6.48 4.26
CA ILE A 181 -22.40 -7.93 4.20
C ILE A 181 -23.48 -8.31 5.22
N GLU A 182 -23.49 -7.68 6.40
CA GLU A 182 -24.52 -7.90 7.44
C GLU A 182 -25.93 -7.62 6.90
N VAL A 183 -26.12 -6.49 6.21
CA VAL A 183 -27.42 -6.13 5.59
C VAL A 183 -27.79 -7.11 4.47
N SER A 184 -26.81 -7.59 3.69
CA SER A 184 -27.04 -8.62 2.67
C SER A 184 -27.50 -9.96 3.26
N GLU A 185 -26.87 -10.44 4.33
CA GLU A 185 -27.27 -11.68 4.99
C GLU A 185 -28.60 -11.54 5.75
N LEU A 186 -28.89 -10.36 6.34
CA LEU A 186 -30.19 -10.04 6.96
C LEU A 186 -31.33 -10.09 5.93
N LEU A 187 -31.14 -9.46 4.77
CA LEU A 187 -32.12 -9.49 3.67
C LEU A 187 -32.24 -10.90 3.07
N SER A 188 -31.13 -11.63 2.94
CA SER A 188 -31.15 -13.03 2.52
C SER A 188 -32.00 -13.89 3.47
N GLN A 189 -31.85 -13.72 4.79
CA GLN A 189 -32.66 -14.41 5.79
C GLN A 189 -34.16 -14.07 5.67
N LYS A 190 -34.52 -12.78 5.52
CA LYS A 190 -35.91 -12.35 5.30
C LYS A 190 -36.48 -12.94 3.99
N LEU A 191 -35.72 -12.97 2.90
CA LEU A 191 -36.15 -13.61 1.63
C LEU A 191 -36.27 -15.14 1.71
N ARG A 192 -35.42 -15.82 2.50
CA ARG A 192 -35.54 -17.28 2.75
C ARG A 192 -36.82 -17.61 3.50
N ALA A 193 -37.24 -16.79 4.47
CA ALA A 193 -38.52 -16.94 5.16
C ALA A 193 -39.73 -16.78 4.21
N GLU A 194 -39.65 -15.81 3.29
CA GLU A 194 -40.62 -15.59 2.21
C GLU A 194 -40.52 -16.60 1.04
N LYS A 195 -39.57 -17.55 1.10
CA LYS A 195 -39.33 -18.60 0.09
C LYS A 195 -39.02 -18.06 -1.31
N ILE A 196 -38.44 -16.87 -1.40
CA ILE A 196 -37.99 -16.26 -2.67
C ILE A 196 -36.56 -16.73 -2.98
N PRO A 197 -36.31 -17.45 -4.09
CA PRO A 197 -34.95 -17.80 -4.52
C PRO A 197 -34.16 -16.55 -4.87
N HIS A 198 -32.93 -16.45 -4.38
CA HIS A 198 -32.03 -15.32 -4.61
C HIS A 198 -30.56 -15.73 -4.47
N GLU A 199 -29.68 -15.01 -5.15
CA GLU A 199 -28.23 -15.12 -5.00
C GLU A 199 -27.66 -13.94 -4.20
N VAL A 200 -26.53 -14.13 -3.51
CA VAL A 200 -25.86 -13.10 -2.69
C VAL A 200 -24.41 -12.95 -3.11
N LEU A 201 -24.00 -11.72 -3.45
CA LEU A 201 -22.68 -11.38 -3.97
C LEU A 201 -21.92 -10.53 -2.95
N ASN A 202 -20.92 -11.12 -2.30
CA ASN A 202 -20.17 -10.51 -1.19
C ASN A 202 -18.75 -10.06 -1.60
N ALA A 203 -18.52 -9.87 -2.91
CA ALA A 203 -17.25 -9.50 -3.54
C ALA A 203 -16.08 -10.50 -3.29
N LYS A 204 -16.38 -11.74 -2.86
CA LYS A 204 -15.42 -12.75 -2.37
C LYS A 204 -14.93 -13.69 -3.48
N GLN A 205 -15.72 -13.92 -4.53
CA GLN A 205 -15.39 -14.87 -5.61
C GLN A 205 -15.69 -14.26 -6.99
N HIS A 206 -14.84 -13.33 -7.45
CA HIS A 206 -15.11 -12.49 -8.62
C HIS A 206 -15.55 -13.25 -9.89
N GLU A 207 -14.96 -14.41 -10.18
CA GLU A 207 -15.33 -15.24 -11.35
C GLU A 207 -16.75 -15.81 -11.23
N ARG A 208 -17.07 -16.43 -10.07
CA ARG A 208 -18.41 -16.98 -9.81
C ARG A 208 -19.46 -15.87 -9.71
N GLU A 209 -19.11 -14.74 -9.12
CA GLU A 209 -19.99 -13.57 -9.03
C GLU A 209 -20.27 -12.99 -10.42
N ALA A 210 -19.29 -12.94 -11.32
CA ALA A 210 -19.51 -12.56 -12.72
C ALA A 210 -20.49 -13.51 -13.42
N GLN A 211 -20.36 -14.84 -13.23
CA GLN A 211 -21.30 -15.82 -13.78
C GLN A 211 -22.74 -15.60 -13.28
N ILE A 212 -22.93 -15.29 -12.00
CA ILE A 212 -24.26 -14.98 -11.42
C ILE A 212 -24.81 -13.67 -11.99
N VAL A 213 -24.01 -12.60 -12.02
CA VAL A 213 -24.41 -11.26 -12.50
C VAL A 213 -24.80 -11.30 -13.98
N ALA A 214 -24.07 -12.07 -14.80
CA ALA A 214 -24.39 -12.30 -16.20
C ALA A 214 -25.76 -12.98 -16.41
N GLN A 215 -26.34 -13.61 -15.38
CA GLN A 215 -27.66 -14.25 -15.43
C GLN A 215 -28.73 -13.55 -14.58
N ALA A 216 -28.37 -12.49 -13.84
CA ALA A 216 -29.29 -11.72 -12.99
C ALA A 216 -30.40 -10.96 -13.75
N GLY A 217 -30.31 -10.86 -15.08
CA GLY A 217 -31.36 -10.29 -15.94
C GLY A 217 -32.43 -11.28 -16.41
N ARG A 218 -32.37 -12.56 -16.01
CA ARG A 218 -33.40 -13.57 -16.32
C ARG A 218 -34.72 -13.26 -15.59
N PRO A 219 -35.89 -13.54 -16.19
CA PRO A 219 -37.17 -13.45 -15.48
C PRO A 219 -37.14 -14.17 -14.12
N LYS A 220 -37.71 -13.54 -13.09
CA LYS A 220 -37.69 -13.99 -11.67
C LYS A 220 -36.32 -14.12 -11.00
N ALA A 221 -35.23 -13.67 -11.61
CA ALA A 221 -33.94 -13.58 -10.91
C ALA A 221 -33.98 -12.48 -9.84
N VAL A 222 -33.56 -12.82 -8.62
CA VAL A 222 -33.31 -11.86 -7.53
C VAL A 222 -31.85 -11.99 -7.12
N THR A 223 -31.14 -10.87 -7.04
CA THR A 223 -29.71 -10.86 -6.71
C THR A 223 -29.44 -9.74 -5.70
N ILE A 224 -28.81 -10.08 -4.57
CA ILE A 224 -28.30 -9.12 -3.58
C ILE A 224 -26.82 -8.90 -3.88
N ALA A 225 -26.40 -7.64 -4.02
CA ALA A 225 -25.03 -7.25 -4.28
C ALA A 225 -24.53 -6.30 -3.19
N THR A 226 -23.50 -6.72 -2.46
CA THR A 226 -22.86 -5.90 -1.44
C THR A 226 -21.91 -4.89 -2.09
N ASN A 227 -22.16 -3.60 -1.84
CA ASN A 227 -21.46 -2.45 -2.43
C ASN A 227 -21.34 -2.54 -3.96
N MET A 228 -20.15 -2.85 -4.46
CA MET A 228 -19.83 -2.95 -5.89
C MET A 228 -19.52 -4.39 -6.34
N ALA A 229 -20.03 -5.42 -5.64
CA ALA A 229 -19.98 -6.79 -6.14
C ALA A 229 -20.59 -6.89 -7.56
N GLY A 230 -19.99 -7.69 -8.44
CA GLY A 230 -20.38 -7.74 -9.86
C GLY A 230 -19.93 -6.55 -10.72
N ARG A 231 -19.04 -5.66 -10.25
CA ARG A 231 -18.44 -4.60 -11.08
C ARG A 231 -17.57 -5.20 -12.18
N GLY A 232 -17.73 -4.67 -13.40
CA GLY A 232 -17.11 -5.19 -14.62
C GLY A 232 -18.01 -6.13 -15.45
N THR A 233 -19.03 -6.74 -14.85
CA THR A 233 -20.00 -7.59 -15.58
C THR A 233 -21.27 -6.82 -15.94
N ASP A 234 -21.76 -7.06 -17.15
CA ASP A 234 -22.98 -6.47 -17.69
C ASP A 234 -24.19 -7.38 -17.45
N ILE A 235 -25.28 -6.79 -16.94
CA ILE A 235 -26.56 -7.48 -16.75
C ILE A 235 -27.38 -7.28 -18.02
N VAL A 236 -27.63 -8.36 -18.74
CA VAL A 236 -28.44 -8.39 -19.97
C VAL A 236 -29.80 -9.00 -19.67
N LEU A 237 -30.89 -8.35 -20.10
CA LEU A 237 -32.25 -8.89 -19.92
C LEU A 237 -32.38 -10.23 -20.64
N GLY A 238 -33.00 -11.21 -19.98
CA GLY A 238 -33.05 -12.61 -20.43
C GLY A 238 -31.82 -13.46 -20.03
N GLY A 239 -30.74 -12.84 -19.54
CA GLY A 239 -29.44 -13.48 -19.25
C GLY A 239 -28.39 -13.21 -20.32
N SER A 240 -27.16 -13.69 -20.12
CA SER A 240 -26.07 -13.54 -21.11
C SER A 240 -26.12 -14.63 -22.18
N LEU A 241 -26.52 -14.25 -23.39
CA LEU A 241 -26.52 -15.12 -24.56
C LEU A 241 -25.11 -15.60 -24.91
N ASP A 242 -24.10 -14.74 -24.81
CA ASP A 242 -22.71 -15.09 -25.14
C ASP A 242 -22.15 -16.16 -24.19
N ALA A 243 -22.48 -16.07 -22.90
CA ALA A 243 -22.11 -17.10 -21.92
C ALA A 243 -22.84 -18.44 -22.18
N GLU A 244 -24.11 -18.39 -22.59
CA GLU A 244 -24.88 -19.59 -22.94
C GLU A 244 -24.37 -20.25 -24.25
N LEU A 245 -23.96 -19.46 -25.23
CA LEU A 245 -23.35 -19.95 -26.48
C LEU A 245 -21.91 -20.46 -26.28
N ALA A 246 -21.15 -19.89 -25.34
CA ALA A 246 -19.81 -20.35 -24.98
C ALA A 246 -19.83 -21.64 -24.12
N ALA A 247 -20.94 -21.95 -23.46
CA ALA A 247 -21.15 -23.19 -22.71
C ALA A 247 -21.58 -24.39 -23.59
N LEU A 248 -21.87 -24.16 -24.88
CA LEU A 248 -22.16 -25.24 -25.83
C LEU A 248 -20.89 -26.01 -26.23
N PRO A 249 -20.99 -27.31 -26.55
CA PRO A 249 -19.90 -28.07 -27.17
C PRO A 249 -19.34 -27.39 -28.42
N VAL A 250 -18.04 -27.59 -28.68
CA VAL A 250 -17.34 -26.96 -29.82
C VAL A 250 -17.92 -27.45 -31.16
N ASP A 251 -18.42 -28.69 -31.19
CA ASP A 251 -19.13 -29.37 -32.27
C ASP A 251 -20.65 -29.10 -32.32
N ALA A 252 -21.19 -28.27 -31.43
CA ALA A 252 -22.62 -27.92 -31.43
C ALA A 252 -23.00 -27.17 -32.73
N GLY A 253 -23.79 -27.84 -33.57
CA GLY A 253 -24.24 -27.33 -34.87
C GLY A 253 -25.25 -26.19 -34.78
N ASP A 254 -25.42 -25.48 -35.90
CA ASP A 254 -26.17 -24.21 -35.97
C ASP A 254 -27.62 -24.31 -35.45
N ALA A 255 -28.28 -25.46 -35.64
CA ALA A 255 -29.64 -25.69 -35.16
C ALA A 255 -29.76 -25.60 -33.63
N GLU A 256 -28.75 -26.04 -32.87
CA GLU A 256 -28.76 -25.94 -31.40
C GLU A 256 -28.43 -24.53 -30.93
N ARG A 257 -27.47 -23.86 -31.59
CA ARG A 257 -27.17 -22.42 -31.37
C ARG A 257 -28.42 -21.56 -31.62
N GLN A 258 -29.19 -21.88 -32.65
CA GLN A 258 -30.43 -21.19 -32.99
C GLN A 258 -31.58 -21.51 -32.02
N ARG A 259 -31.65 -22.74 -31.47
CA ARG A 259 -32.56 -23.07 -30.36
C ARG A 259 -32.28 -22.23 -29.12
N VAL A 260 -31.02 -22.21 -28.65
CA VAL A 260 -30.59 -21.41 -27.49
C VAL A 260 -30.91 -19.93 -27.69
N LYS A 261 -30.64 -19.39 -28.88
CA LYS A 261 -30.97 -17.99 -29.21
C LYS A 261 -32.48 -17.70 -29.17
N ALA A 262 -33.33 -18.63 -29.61
CA ALA A 262 -34.79 -18.47 -29.53
C ALA A 262 -35.31 -18.57 -28.08
N GLU A 263 -34.79 -19.50 -27.29
CA GLU A 263 -35.09 -19.63 -25.85
C GLU A 263 -34.60 -18.43 -25.04
N TRP A 264 -33.48 -17.81 -25.45
CA TRP A 264 -33.00 -16.53 -24.91
C TRP A 264 -33.91 -15.37 -25.29
N GLN A 265 -34.28 -15.23 -26.56
CA GLN A 265 -35.14 -14.14 -27.03
C GLN A 265 -36.48 -14.14 -26.28
N LYS A 266 -37.09 -15.31 -26.07
CA LYS A 266 -38.33 -15.43 -25.28
C LYS A 266 -38.16 -14.90 -23.84
N ARG A 267 -37.06 -15.23 -23.16
CA ARG A 267 -36.75 -14.72 -21.81
C ARG A 267 -36.45 -13.22 -21.79
N HIS A 268 -35.82 -12.71 -22.84
CA HIS A 268 -35.53 -11.29 -23.02
C HIS A 268 -36.83 -10.49 -23.20
N ASP A 269 -37.73 -10.95 -24.08
CA ASP A 269 -39.03 -10.36 -24.32
C ASP A 269 -39.93 -10.42 -23.06
N GLU A 270 -39.92 -11.54 -22.32
CA GLU A 270 -40.58 -11.69 -21.02
C GLU A 270 -40.05 -10.69 -19.97
N ALA A 271 -38.73 -10.51 -19.87
CA ALA A 271 -38.11 -9.56 -18.94
C ALA A 271 -38.40 -8.10 -19.32
N ILE A 272 -38.43 -7.77 -20.62
CA ILE A 272 -38.85 -6.46 -21.14
C ILE A 272 -40.32 -6.18 -20.81
N ALA A 273 -41.21 -7.14 -21.07
CA ALA A 273 -42.64 -7.02 -20.80
C ALA A 273 -42.95 -6.89 -19.29
N ALA A 274 -42.13 -7.50 -18.43
CA ALA A 274 -42.21 -7.35 -16.97
C ALA A 274 -41.70 -5.99 -16.46
N GLY A 275 -41.27 -5.07 -17.34
CA GLY A 275 -40.78 -3.73 -16.99
C GLY A 275 -39.26 -3.59 -16.94
N GLY A 276 -38.51 -4.60 -17.36
CA GLY A 276 -37.04 -4.61 -17.32
C GLY A 276 -36.46 -4.74 -15.92
N LEU A 277 -35.14 -4.59 -15.80
CA LEU A 277 -34.42 -4.77 -14.53
C LEU A 277 -34.83 -3.70 -13.50
N HIS A 278 -35.31 -4.15 -12.34
CA HIS A 278 -35.54 -3.27 -11.21
C HIS A 278 -34.30 -3.17 -10.30
N ILE A 279 -33.97 -1.96 -9.85
CA ILE A 279 -32.84 -1.66 -8.98
C ILE A 279 -33.34 -1.12 -7.64
N ILE A 280 -33.06 -1.83 -6.55
CA ILE A 280 -33.37 -1.40 -5.18
C ILE A 280 -32.07 -1.04 -4.48
N GLY A 281 -31.86 0.24 -4.16
CA GLY A 281 -30.83 0.65 -3.20
C GLY A 281 -31.39 0.59 -1.78
N THR A 282 -30.79 -0.16 -0.86
CA THR A 282 -31.30 -0.31 0.51
C THR A 282 -30.83 0.77 1.48
N GLU A 283 -29.87 1.58 1.03
CA GLU A 283 -29.28 2.75 1.68
C GLU A 283 -28.74 3.72 0.60
N ARG A 284 -28.36 4.93 1.01
CA ARG A 284 -27.60 5.89 0.18
C ARG A 284 -26.12 5.78 0.48
N HIS A 285 -25.27 5.68 -0.55
CA HIS A 285 -23.81 5.75 -0.37
C HIS A 285 -23.38 7.19 -0.04
N GLU A 286 -22.18 7.35 0.50
CA GLU A 286 -21.56 8.67 0.73
C GLU A 286 -21.50 9.54 -0.53
N SER A 287 -21.27 8.90 -1.69
CA SER A 287 -21.21 9.57 -2.99
C SER A 287 -22.34 9.13 -3.92
N ARG A 288 -23.02 10.13 -4.50
CA ARG A 288 -24.04 9.99 -5.53
C ARG A 288 -23.51 9.27 -6.77
N ARG A 289 -22.20 9.37 -7.04
CA ARG A 289 -21.51 8.66 -8.12
C ARG A 289 -21.62 7.13 -7.99
N ILE A 290 -21.69 6.61 -6.76
CA ILE A 290 -21.83 5.18 -6.49
C ILE A 290 -23.30 4.76 -6.65
N ASP A 291 -24.24 5.54 -6.09
CA ASP A 291 -25.68 5.34 -6.32
C ASP A 291 -26.04 5.32 -7.81
N ASN A 292 -25.46 6.23 -8.60
CA ASN A 292 -25.67 6.30 -10.04
C ASN A 292 -25.03 5.11 -10.80
N GLN A 293 -23.93 4.54 -10.30
CA GLN A 293 -23.38 3.28 -10.83
C GLN A 293 -24.28 2.07 -10.52
N LEU A 294 -25.00 2.07 -9.38
CA LEU A 294 -26.02 1.07 -9.06
C LEU A 294 -27.25 1.24 -9.97
N ARG A 295 -27.81 2.46 -10.10
CA ARG A 295 -28.89 2.75 -11.05
C ARG A 295 -28.54 2.37 -12.49
N GLY A 296 -27.30 2.67 -12.91
CA GLY A 296 -26.74 2.36 -14.23
C GLY A 296 -26.60 0.86 -14.55
N ARG A 297 -26.94 -0.05 -13.64
CA ARG A 297 -27.11 -1.47 -13.94
C ARG A 297 -28.35 -1.73 -14.81
N SER A 298 -29.38 -0.88 -14.70
CA SER A 298 -30.64 -0.95 -15.45
C SER A 298 -30.75 0.15 -16.52
N GLY A 299 -31.61 -0.05 -17.51
CA GLY A 299 -31.84 0.88 -18.63
C GLY A 299 -30.74 0.87 -19.70
N ARG A 300 -29.99 -0.22 -19.82
CA ARG A 300 -28.87 -0.39 -20.75
C ARG A 300 -29.39 -0.48 -22.19
N GLN A 301 -28.67 0.10 -23.16
CA GLN A 301 -29.06 0.09 -24.58
C GLN A 301 -30.52 0.52 -24.87
N GLY A 302 -31.09 1.38 -24.02
CA GLY A 302 -32.49 1.84 -24.15
C GLY A 302 -33.54 0.79 -23.78
N ASP A 303 -33.15 -0.30 -23.11
CA ASP A 303 -34.07 -1.26 -22.50
C ASP A 303 -34.94 -0.56 -21.42
N PRO A 304 -36.16 -1.06 -21.16
CA PRO A 304 -36.93 -0.63 -20.00
C PRO A 304 -36.23 -1.02 -18.68
N GLY A 305 -36.67 -0.38 -17.61
CA GLY A 305 -36.18 -0.65 -16.26
C GLY A 305 -36.56 0.46 -15.30
N SER A 306 -36.31 0.25 -14.02
CA SER A 306 -36.56 1.26 -12.99
C SER A 306 -35.57 1.18 -11.83
N SER A 307 -35.43 2.28 -11.08
CA SER A 307 -34.70 2.28 -9.81
C SER A 307 -35.46 2.98 -8.70
N ARG A 308 -35.28 2.52 -7.46
CA ARG A 308 -35.78 3.15 -6.24
C ARG A 308 -34.74 3.00 -5.12
N PHE A 309 -34.71 3.95 -4.20
CA PHE A 309 -33.91 3.86 -2.98
C PHE A 309 -34.81 3.88 -1.75
N TYR A 310 -34.45 3.06 -0.77
CA TYR A 310 -35.10 2.91 0.53
C TYR A 310 -34.12 3.40 1.59
N ILE A 311 -34.59 4.25 2.51
CA ILE A 311 -33.71 4.98 3.44
C ILE A 311 -34.39 5.07 4.80
N ALA A 312 -33.67 4.81 5.89
CA ALA A 312 -34.13 5.09 7.25
C ALA A 312 -33.34 6.26 7.85
N LEU A 313 -33.94 7.00 8.78
CA LEU A 313 -33.25 8.08 9.51
C LEU A 313 -32.11 7.56 10.41
N GLU A 314 -32.10 6.25 10.68
CA GLU A 314 -31.09 5.51 11.42
C GLU A 314 -29.90 5.06 10.54
N ASP A 315 -29.96 5.22 9.22
CA ASP A 315 -28.88 4.83 8.30
C ASP A 315 -27.65 5.75 8.46
N ASN A 316 -26.46 5.23 8.15
CA ASN A 316 -25.20 5.90 8.52
C ASN A 316 -25.07 7.32 7.94
N LEU A 317 -25.47 7.53 6.68
CA LEU A 317 -25.51 8.87 6.07
C LEU A 317 -26.42 9.84 6.83
N MET A 318 -27.57 9.39 7.32
CA MET A 318 -28.53 10.25 8.03
C MET A 318 -28.06 10.58 9.45
N ARG A 319 -27.34 9.67 10.11
CA ARG A 319 -26.71 9.91 11.43
C ARG A 319 -25.72 11.07 11.37
N ILE A 320 -24.89 11.14 10.32
CA ILE A 320 -23.86 12.20 10.12
C ILE A 320 -24.48 13.61 10.05
N PHE A 321 -25.72 13.75 9.54
CA PHE A 321 -26.40 15.05 9.38
C PHE A 321 -27.54 15.29 10.37
N GLY A 322 -27.50 14.65 11.54
CA GLY A 322 -28.43 14.93 12.63
C GLY A 322 -29.80 14.28 12.47
N GLY A 323 -29.84 13.05 11.96
CA GLY A 323 -31.06 12.24 11.80
C GLY A 323 -31.97 12.22 13.04
N GLU A 324 -31.43 12.28 14.25
CA GLU A 324 -32.19 12.38 15.51
C GLU A 324 -33.04 13.66 15.65
N ALA A 325 -32.60 14.79 15.08
CA ALA A 325 -33.38 16.03 15.08
C ALA A 325 -34.56 15.92 14.09
N VAL A 326 -34.29 15.35 12.91
CA VAL A 326 -35.31 15.08 11.88
C VAL A 326 -36.33 14.04 12.38
N ALA A 327 -35.87 12.95 13.01
CA ALA A 327 -36.71 11.89 13.56
C ALA A 327 -37.62 12.40 14.69
N ARG A 328 -37.11 13.25 15.60
CA ARG A 328 -37.93 13.90 16.62
C ARG A 328 -39.01 14.79 16.01
N TRP A 329 -38.68 15.54 14.96
CA TRP A 329 -39.65 16.38 14.24
C TRP A 329 -40.71 15.55 13.51
N MET A 330 -40.32 14.50 12.78
CA MET A 330 -41.26 13.62 12.05
C MET A 330 -42.20 12.85 13.00
N ARG A 331 -41.68 12.32 14.12
CA ARG A 331 -42.52 11.71 15.17
C ARG A 331 -43.49 12.72 15.79
N ALA A 332 -43.07 13.96 16.02
CA ALA A 332 -43.95 15.02 16.52
C ALA A 332 -45.04 15.46 15.52
N PHE A 333 -44.83 15.21 14.22
CA PHE A 333 -45.83 15.41 13.16
C PHE A 333 -46.78 14.20 12.96
N GLY A 334 -46.67 13.15 13.78
CA GLY A 334 -47.62 12.04 13.82
C GLY A 334 -47.35 10.91 12.81
N MET A 335 -46.17 10.88 12.19
CA MET A 335 -45.72 9.77 11.33
C MET A 335 -45.57 8.49 12.15
N LYS A 336 -46.16 7.38 11.68
CA LYS A 336 -46.01 6.04 12.26
C LYS A 336 -44.76 5.34 11.73
N GLU A 337 -44.35 4.27 12.40
CA GLU A 337 -43.12 3.55 12.08
C GLU A 337 -43.12 2.93 10.67
N ASP A 338 -44.26 2.38 10.22
CA ASP A 338 -44.45 1.80 8.89
C ASP A 338 -44.80 2.84 7.80
N ASP A 339 -45.06 4.10 8.14
CA ASP A 339 -45.39 5.13 7.15
C ASP A 339 -44.12 5.46 6.31
N ALA A 340 -44.28 5.57 4.99
CA ALA A 340 -43.21 5.96 4.07
C ALA A 340 -43.43 7.40 3.56
N ILE A 341 -42.39 8.24 3.62
CA ILE A 341 -42.40 9.55 2.98
C ILE A 341 -41.78 9.44 1.58
N GLU A 342 -42.60 9.59 0.53
CA GLU A 342 -42.17 9.75 -0.87
C GLU A 342 -42.28 11.23 -1.29
N GLU A 343 -41.40 12.09 -0.77
CA GLU A 343 -41.47 13.54 -1.02
C GLU A 343 -40.23 14.14 -1.68
N ARG A 344 -40.47 14.98 -2.69
CA ARG A 344 -39.43 15.62 -3.54
C ARG A 344 -38.56 16.57 -2.74
N MET A 345 -39.06 17.10 -1.63
CA MET A 345 -38.29 17.92 -0.70
C MET A 345 -37.26 17.11 0.08
N VAL A 346 -37.57 15.86 0.46
CA VAL A 346 -36.70 15.03 1.32
C VAL A 346 -35.51 14.50 0.52
N SER A 347 -35.74 13.94 -0.68
CA SER A 347 -34.64 13.50 -1.58
C SER A 347 -33.67 14.63 -1.91
N ARG A 348 -34.15 15.89 -2.01
CA ARG A 348 -33.28 17.08 -2.21
C ARG A 348 -32.41 17.43 -1.01
N GLN A 349 -32.84 17.15 0.21
CA GLN A 349 -31.99 17.37 1.40
C GLN A 349 -30.97 16.23 1.56
N ILE A 350 -31.36 14.99 1.23
CA ILE A 350 -30.44 13.84 1.14
C ILE A 350 -29.36 14.09 0.08
N GLU A 351 -29.71 14.62 -1.09
CA GLU A 351 -28.72 14.99 -2.12
C GLU A 351 -27.72 16.05 -1.62
N LYS A 352 -28.18 17.03 -0.82
CA LYS A 352 -27.28 18.02 -0.19
C LYS A 352 -26.37 17.40 0.88
N ALA A 353 -26.88 16.43 1.63
CA ALA A 353 -26.08 15.67 2.59
C ALA A 353 -24.95 14.91 1.88
N GLN A 354 -25.27 14.14 0.82
CA GLN A 354 -24.27 13.46 -0.01
C GLN A 354 -23.22 14.43 -0.56
N ARG A 355 -23.64 15.53 -1.22
CA ARG A 355 -22.71 16.56 -1.73
C ARG A 355 -21.76 17.11 -0.66
N LYS A 356 -22.18 17.18 0.61
CA LYS A 356 -21.32 17.65 1.71
C LYS A 356 -20.33 16.57 2.19
N VAL A 357 -20.68 15.28 2.11
CA VAL A 357 -19.71 14.18 2.31
C VAL A 357 -18.74 14.11 1.13
N GLU A 358 -19.23 14.24 -0.11
CA GLU A 358 -18.40 14.29 -1.32
C GLU A 358 -17.36 15.41 -1.24
N GLN A 359 -17.77 16.63 -0.85
CA GLN A 359 -16.86 17.75 -0.60
C GLN A 359 -15.86 17.46 0.53
N HIS A 360 -16.31 16.90 1.66
CA HIS A 360 -15.42 16.58 2.78
C HIS A 360 -14.36 15.53 2.39
N ASN A 361 -14.77 14.48 1.69
CA ASN A 361 -13.88 13.44 1.20
C ASN A 361 -12.95 13.96 0.09
N PHE A 362 -13.40 14.93 -0.73
CA PHE A 362 -12.54 15.66 -1.68
C PHE A 362 -11.50 16.51 -0.95
N ASP A 363 -11.88 17.27 0.07
CA ASP A 363 -10.96 18.11 0.85
C ASP A 363 -9.91 17.25 1.57
N ILE A 364 -10.28 16.07 2.08
CA ILE A 364 -9.33 15.07 2.60
C ILE A 364 -8.37 14.58 1.50
N ARG A 365 -8.87 14.13 0.33
CA ARG A 365 -8.03 13.68 -0.80
C ARG A 365 -7.08 14.77 -1.27
N LYS A 366 -7.57 16.01 -1.35
CA LYS A 366 -6.80 17.19 -1.74
C LYS A 366 -5.68 17.49 -0.72
N ASN A 367 -5.98 17.50 0.57
CA ASN A 367 -4.97 17.71 1.61
C ASN A 367 -3.89 16.62 1.55
N LEU A 368 -4.28 15.34 1.43
CA LEU A 368 -3.33 14.22 1.28
C LEU A 368 -2.44 14.37 0.03
N LEU A 369 -3.00 14.79 -1.11
CA LEU A 369 -2.23 15.08 -2.32
C LEU A 369 -1.29 16.28 -2.12
N GLU A 370 -1.71 17.32 -1.40
CA GLU A 370 -0.88 18.50 -1.14
C GLU A 370 0.30 18.23 -0.21
N PHE A 371 0.22 17.22 0.66
CA PHE A 371 1.35 16.69 1.41
C PHE A 371 2.22 15.76 0.54
N ASP A 372 1.63 14.79 -0.17
CA ASP A 372 2.40 13.87 -1.04
C ASP A 372 3.13 14.62 -2.17
N ASP A 373 2.58 15.70 -2.75
CA ASP A 373 3.26 16.48 -3.78
C ASP A 373 4.60 17.07 -3.29
N THR A 374 4.71 17.40 -2.00
CA THR A 374 5.96 17.88 -1.41
C THR A 374 7.01 16.75 -1.34
N ALA A 375 6.61 15.57 -0.86
CA ALA A 375 7.46 14.38 -0.88
C ALA A 375 7.74 13.87 -2.31
N ASN A 376 6.82 14.10 -3.24
CA ASN A 376 6.93 13.67 -4.63
C ASN A 376 7.94 14.50 -5.41
N ASP A 377 8.03 15.81 -5.15
CA ASP A 377 9.07 16.66 -5.72
C ASP A 377 10.47 16.25 -5.21
N GLN A 378 10.60 15.88 -3.92
CA GLN A 378 11.83 15.31 -3.36
C GLN A 378 12.19 13.96 -4.00
N ARG A 379 11.22 13.04 -4.12
CA ARG A 379 11.39 11.75 -4.81
C ARG A 379 11.82 11.91 -6.26
N LYS A 380 11.28 12.91 -7.00
CA LYS A 380 11.72 13.19 -8.38
C LYS A 380 13.21 13.50 -8.44
N VAL A 381 13.69 14.43 -7.61
CA VAL A 381 15.12 14.84 -7.61
C VAL A 381 16.02 13.64 -7.30
N ILE A 382 15.70 12.84 -6.27
CA ILE A 382 16.50 11.65 -5.94
C ILE A 382 16.42 10.61 -7.06
N TYR A 383 15.24 10.34 -7.64
CA TYR A 383 15.13 9.37 -8.74
C TYR A 383 15.76 9.85 -10.04
N GLU A 384 15.79 11.15 -10.32
CA GLU A 384 16.49 11.77 -11.45
C GLU A 384 18.01 11.59 -11.27
N GLN A 385 18.58 12.04 -10.14
CA GLN A 385 19.99 11.83 -9.80
C GLN A 385 20.38 10.34 -9.79
N ARG A 386 19.53 9.46 -9.23
CA ARG A 386 19.79 8.01 -9.19
C ARG A 386 19.79 7.38 -10.57
N ASN A 387 18.91 7.82 -11.47
CA ASN A 387 18.90 7.35 -12.86
C ASN A 387 20.12 7.89 -13.63
N GLU A 388 20.47 9.17 -13.45
CA GLU A 388 21.70 9.76 -14.00
C GLU A 388 22.94 8.98 -13.55
N LEU A 389 23.07 8.67 -12.25
CA LEU A 389 24.15 7.85 -11.71
C LEU A 389 24.15 6.42 -12.25
N LEU A 390 22.98 5.82 -12.52
CA LEU A 390 22.88 4.47 -13.11
C LEU A 390 23.27 4.46 -14.59
N ASP A 391 22.86 5.46 -15.36
CA ASP A 391 23.14 5.56 -16.80
C ASP A 391 24.55 6.13 -17.10
N ALA A 392 25.15 6.91 -16.18
CA ALA A 392 26.48 7.49 -16.35
C ALA A 392 27.59 6.44 -16.50
N SER A 393 28.47 6.61 -17.48
CA SER A 393 29.66 5.77 -17.67
C SER A 393 30.80 6.09 -16.70
N GLU A 394 30.85 7.32 -16.19
CA GLU A 394 31.89 7.82 -15.28
C GLU A 394 31.26 8.85 -14.33
N VAL A 395 31.76 8.91 -13.09
CA VAL A 395 31.27 9.81 -12.02
C VAL A 395 32.39 10.67 -11.39
N ALA A 396 33.58 10.67 -12.02
CA ALA A 396 34.82 11.22 -11.48
C ALA A 396 34.73 12.71 -11.09
N GLU A 397 34.19 13.51 -11.99
CA GLU A 397 34.02 14.97 -11.86
C GLU A 397 33.03 15.28 -10.73
N SER A 398 31.85 14.66 -10.75
CA SER A 398 30.85 14.79 -9.68
C SER A 398 31.38 14.40 -8.30
N ILE A 399 32.20 13.35 -8.21
CA ILE A 399 32.82 12.91 -6.96
C ILE A 399 33.98 13.84 -6.55
N HIS A 400 34.70 14.46 -7.48
CA HIS A 400 35.67 15.53 -7.18
C HIS A 400 34.99 16.75 -6.58
N ASP A 401 33.93 17.26 -7.22
CA ASP A 401 33.15 18.41 -6.74
C ASP A 401 32.53 18.13 -5.36
N ILE A 402 31.93 16.96 -5.15
CA ILE A 402 31.37 16.53 -3.86
C ILE A 402 32.44 16.52 -2.75
N ARG A 403 33.66 16.07 -3.05
CA ARG A 403 34.77 16.10 -2.08
C ARG A 403 35.21 17.53 -1.76
N ALA A 404 35.32 18.38 -2.78
CA ALA A 404 35.69 19.78 -2.62
C ALA A 404 34.66 20.52 -1.73
N ASP A 405 33.36 20.35 -1.99
CA ASP A 405 32.26 20.84 -1.15
C ASP A 405 32.39 20.37 0.31
N VAL A 406 32.63 19.08 0.53
CA VAL A 406 32.69 18.48 1.88
C VAL A 406 33.89 19.01 2.67
N PHE A 407 35.07 19.13 2.06
CA PHE A 407 36.22 19.72 2.75
C PHE A 407 36.08 21.22 2.94
N ALA A 408 35.45 21.95 2.01
CA ALA A 408 35.13 23.37 2.20
C ALA A 408 34.17 23.60 3.38
N GLU A 409 33.09 22.83 3.48
CA GLU A 409 32.15 22.92 4.61
C GLU A 409 32.78 22.45 5.93
N LEU A 410 33.64 21.42 5.90
CA LEU A 410 34.39 20.99 7.10
C LEU A 410 35.33 22.08 7.60
N VAL A 411 36.02 22.80 6.71
CA VAL A 411 36.89 23.93 7.07
C VAL A 411 36.04 25.12 7.53
N ASN A 412 34.98 25.52 6.81
CA ASN A 412 34.05 26.60 7.22
C ASN A 412 33.53 26.44 8.65
N ARG A 413 33.25 25.19 9.06
CA ARG A 413 32.69 24.86 10.38
C ARG A 413 33.65 25.08 11.54
N HIS A 414 34.95 24.93 11.32
CA HIS A 414 36.00 25.07 12.34
C HIS A 414 36.81 26.37 12.18
N VAL A 415 36.87 26.92 10.97
CA VAL A 415 37.60 28.12 10.57
C VAL A 415 36.65 28.95 9.69
N PRO A 416 35.72 29.72 10.28
CA PRO A 416 34.72 30.44 9.50
C PRO A 416 35.34 31.49 8.57
N PRO A 417 34.78 31.75 7.38
CA PRO A 417 35.21 32.86 6.54
C PRO A 417 35.02 34.20 7.27
N ASP A 418 35.88 35.18 6.97
CA ASP A 418 35.93 36.52 7.59
C ASP A 418 36.04 36.54 9.14
N SER A 419 36.49 35.44 9.76
CA SER A 419 36.74 35.34 11.21
C SER A 419 38.19 35.63 11.60
N VAL A 420 38.41 35.92 12.89
CA VAL A 420 39.74 36.09 13.50
C VAL A 420 40.26 34.79 14.09
N ASP A 421 41.58 34.64 14.17
CA ASP A 421 42.34 33.47 14.64
C ASP A 421 41.82 32.90 15.97
N GLU A 422 41.37 33.77 16.89
CA GLU A 422 40.81 33.41 18.21
C GLU A 422 39.49 32.60 18.12
N GLN A 423 38.86 32.54 16.95
CA GLN A 423 37.61 31.82 16.68
C GLN A 423 37.84 30.47 15.97
N TRP A 424 39.09 30.10 15.65
CA TRP A 424 39.41 28.92 14.87
C TRP A 424 39.64 27.67 15.76
N ASP A 425 38.84 26.63 15.57
CA ASP A 425 39.08 25.31 16.19
C ASP A 425 39.97 24.42 15.30
N ILE A 426 41.23 24.82 15.15
CA ILE A 426 42.24 24.06 14.39
C ILE A 426 42.41 22.64 14.96
N ALA A 427 42.32 22.48 16.28
CA ALA A 427 42.46 21.18 16.95
C ALA A 427 41.23 20.28 16.77
N GLY A 428 40.04 20.84 16.53
CA GLY A 428 38.85 20.14 16.07
C GLY A 428 38.95 19.75 14.60
N LEU A 429 39.39 20.67 13.74
CA LEU A 429 39.56 20.43 12.29
C LEU A 429 40.56 19.30 12.01
N ASP A 430 41.76 19.35 12.60
CA ASP A 430 42.80 18.33 12.45
C ASP A 430 42.31 16.96 12.97
N ARG A 431 41.63 16.94 14.13
CA ARG A 431 41.03 15.72 14.68
C ARG A 431 39.93 15.17 13.79
N ALA A 432 39.09 16.00 13.18
CA ALA A 432 38.04 15.56 12.26
C ALA A 432 38.62 15.00 10.97
N LEU A 433 39.65 15.64 10.41
CA LEU A 433 40.38 15.17 9.23
C LEU A 433 41.05 13.80 9.49
N ALA A 434 41.74 13.65 10.63
CA ALA A 434 42.38 12.39 11.01
C ALA A 434 41.36 11.29 11.38
N THR A 435 40.29 11.62 12.10
CA THR A 435 39.29 10.63 12.55
C THR A 435 38.39 10.18 11.40
N ASP A 436 37.79 11.12 10.68
CA ASP A 436 36.74 10.83 9.70
C ASP A 436 37.27 10.55 8.30
N TYR A 437 38.31 11.26 7.87
CA TYR A 437 38.86 11.12 6.52
C TYR A 437 40.21 10.39 6.49
N ALA A 438 40.76 10.02 7.65
CA ALA A 438 42.10 9.41 7.77
C ALA A 438 43.20 10.27 7.11
N ILE A 439 43.06 11.59 7.18
CA ILE A 439 44.03 12.58 6.69
C ILE A 439 44.79 13.13 7.90
N GLU A 440 46.06 12.75 8.03
CA GLU A 440 46.97 13.29 9.04
C GLU A 440 47.71 14.50 8.44
N LEU A 441 47.43 15.70 8.98
CA LEU A 441 47.99 16.97 8.51
C LEU A 441 48.92 17.65 9.53
N ASP A 442 48.66 17.46 10.82
CA ASP A 442 49.33 18.20 11.90
C ASP A 442 49.18 19.72 11.72
N LEU A 443 47.93 20.15 11.46
CA LEU A 443 47.59 21.55 11.17
C LEU A 443 48.10 22.55 12.21
N PRO A 444 48.11 22.27 13.54
CA PRO A 444 48.67 23.20 14.53
C PRO A 444 50.15 23.51 14.26
N ASN A 445 50.98 22.48 14.07
CA ASN A 445 52.41 22.67 13.79
C ASN A 445 52.62 23.24 12.39
N TRP A 446 51.78 22.90 11.40
CA TRP A 446 51.84 23.52 10.08
C TRP A 446 51.61 25.03 10.14
N ILE A 447 50.56 25.49 10.82
CA ILE A 447 50.25 26.93 10.97
C ILE A 447 51.41 27.69 11.61
N GLU A 448 52.07 27.15 12.64
CA GLU A 448 53.26 27.79 13.26
C GLU A 448 54.43 28.02 12.28
N THR A 449 54.52 27.25 11.19
CA THR A 449 55.57 27.43 10.16
C THR A 449 55.23 28.46 9.08
N GLN A 450 53.98 28.91 8.98
CA GLN A 450 53.50 29.74 7.87
C GLN A 450 53.36 31.21 8.27
N SER A 451 54.11 32.11 7.62
CA SER A 451 53.80 33.54 7.68
C SER A 451 52.57 33.86 6.81
N ASP A 452 51.57 34.52 7.40
CA ASP A 452 50.30 34.95 6.78
C ASP A 452 49.32 33.80 6.48
N VAL A 453 48.74 33.23 7.55
CA VAL A 453 47.68 32.19 7.46
C VAL A 453 46.31 32.85 7.45
N ASN A 454 45.44 32.41 6.56
CA ASN A 454 44.03 32.80 6.49
C ASN A 454 43.16 31.59 6.13
N HIS A 455 41.83 31.77 6.20
CA HIS A 455 40.84 30.75 5.83
C HIS A 455 41.14 30.12 4.45
N GLU A 456 41.36 30.94 3.40
CA GLU A 456 41.62 30.45 2.03
C GLU A 456 42.86 29.55 1.94
N ARG A 457 43.92 29.88 2.70
CA ARG A 457 45.20 29.16 2.70
C ARG A 457 45.11 27.84 3.48
N ILE A 458 44.32 27.81 4.56
CA ILE A 458 43.97 26.56 5.27
C ILE A 458 43.13 25.67 4.36
N LEU A 459 42.06 26.21 3.78
CA LEU A 459 41.18 25.48 2.86
C LEU A 459 41.95 24.88 1.68
N ARG A 460 42.78 25.67 1.01
CA ARG A 460 43.61 25.20 -0.11
C ARG A 460 44.56 24.07 0.33
N HIS A 461 45.20 24.20 1.49
CA HIS A 461 46.12 23.16 1.96
C HIS A 461 45.41 21.83 2.27
N VAL A 462 44.23 21.89 2.90
CA VAL A 462 43.39 20.71 3.15
C VAL A 462 42.96 20.05 1.84
N LEU A 463 42.54 20.84 0.84
CA LEU A 463 42.17 20.34 -0.49
C LEU A 463 43.36 19.70 -1.22
N GLU A 464 44.52 20.36 -1.30
CA GLU A 464 45.73 19.85 -1.94
C GLU A 464 46.18 18.49 -1.37
N VAL A 465 46.08 18.32 -0.04
CA VAL A 465 46.45 17.05 0.64
C VAL A 465 45.37 15.99 0.45
N ALA A 466 44.09 16.34 0.49
CA ALA A 466 42.99 15.42 0.23
C ALA A 466 43.03 14.90 -1.22
N GLU A 467 43.13 15.79 -2.21
CA GLU A 467 43.28 15.44 -3.63
C GLU A 467 44.44 14.47 -3.84
N ARG A 468 45.60 14.76 -3.24
CA ARG A 468 46.77 13.88 -3.31
C ARG A 468 46.48 12.50 -2.73
N GLN A 469 45.86 12.40 -1.55
CA GLN A 469 45.52 11.11 -0.93
C GLN A 469 44.57 10.30 -1.82
N PHE A 470 43.60 10.94 -2.46
CA PHE A 470 42.69 10.29 -3.41
C PHE A 470 43.39 9.87 -4.72
N ALA A 471 44.31 10.68 -5.25
CA ALA A 471 45.10 10.33 -6.43
C ALA A 471 46.05 9.14 -6.16
N GLU A 472 46.66 9.08 -4.97
CA GLU A 472 47.47 7.93 -4.54
C GLU A 472 46.62 6.65 -4.40
N LYS A 473 45.37 6.75 -3.91
CA LYS A 473 44.41 5.63 -3.91
C LYS A 473 44.00 5.19 -5.31
N GLU A 474 43.67 6.13 -6.21
CA GLU A 474 43.28 5.81 -7.59
C GLU A 474 44.43 5.13 -8.35
N ALA A 475 45.66 5.59 -8.16
CA ALA A 475 46.85 4.97 -8.75
C ALA A 475 47.09 3.54 -8.24
N ALA A 476 46.70 3.22 -7.00
CA ALA A 476 46.85 1.90 -6.41
C ALA A 476 45.70 0.93 -6.75
N LEU A 477 44.47 1.43 -6.93
CA LEU A 477 43.29 0.61 -7.30
C LEU A 477 43.13 0.44 -8.82
N GLY A 478 43.63 1.41 -9.59
CA GLY A 478 43.39 1.55 -11.04
C GLY A 478 42.08 2.28 -11.33
N ALA A 479 42.11 3.20 -12.30
CA ALA A 479 41.01 4.12 -12.59
C ALA A 479 39.66 3.42 -12.86
N GLU A 480 39.63 2.35 -13.66
CA GLU A 480 38.39 1.62 -13.97
C GLU A 480 37.72 1.05 -12.69
N ASN A 481 38.51 0.44 -11.82
CA ASN A 481 38.04 -0.08 -10.53
C ASN A 481 37.61 1.06 -9.60
N MET A 482 38.31 2.21 -9.62
CA MET A 482 37.95 3.39 -8.83
C MET A 482 36.59 3.94 -9.25
N ARG A 483 36.30 4.08 -10.56
CA ARG A 483 34.98 4.56 -11.03
C ARG A 483 33.85 3.58 -10.71
N GLN A 484 34.12 2.27 -10.76
CA GLN A 484 33.14 1.26 -10.30
C GLN A 484 32.87 1.37 -8.80
N LEU A 485 33.92 1.54 -7.98
CA LEU A 485 33.82 1.70 -6.53
C LEU A 485 33.06 2.97 -6.15
N GLU A 486 33.41 4.12 -6.74
CA GLU A 486 32.73 5.41 -6.52
C GLU A 486 31.24 5.33 -6.84
N LYS A 487 30.89 4.78 -8.01
CA LYS A 487 29.49 4.59 -8.43
C LYS A 487 28.73 3.64 -7.50
N GLN A 488 29.36 2.55 -7.05
CA GLN A 488 28.75 1.63 -6.09
C GLN A 488 28.53 2.28 -4.71
N VAL A 489 29.54 2.99 -4.17
CA VAL A 489 29.43 3.69 -2.87
C VAL A 489 28.35 4.76 -2.94
N MET A 490 28.37 5.61 -3.98
CA MET A 490 27.40 6.71 -4.12
C MET A 490 25.96 6.20 -4.26
N LEU A 491 25.71 5.15 -5.04
CA LEU A 491 24.38 4.54 -5.13
C LEU A 491 23.94 3.89 -3.80
N THR A 492 24.86 3.22 -3.10
CA THR A 492 24.56 2.55 -1.82
C THR A 492 24.20 3.58 -0.73
N VAL A 493 24.98 4.65 -0.60
CA VAL A 493 24.71 5.72 0.38
C VAL A 493 23.44 6.49 0.04
N LEU A 494 23.20 6.79 -1.25
CA LEU A 494 21.98 7.48 -1.69
C LEU A 494 20.72 6.64 -1.41
N ASP A 495 20.75 5.33 -1.66
CA ASP A 495 19.63 4.43 -1.36
C ASP A 495 19.38 4.30 0.16
N ASN A 496 20.44 4.10 0.95
CA ASN A 496 20.35 4.07 2.42
C ASN A 496 19.77 5.36 3.01
N ALA A 497 20.22 6.52 2.50
CA ALA A 497 19.75 7.83 2.94
C ALA A 497 18.29 8.08 2.55
N LEU A 498 17.88 7.65 1.35
CA LEU A 498 16.48 7.66 0.91
C LEU A 498 15.58 6.80 1.81
N GLU A 499 16.02 5.58 2.15
CA GLU A 499 15.29 4.70 3.08
C GLU A 499 15.16 5.31 4.49
N GLY A 500 16.19 5.99 4.97
CA GLY A 500 16.16 6.75 6.23
C GLY A 500 15.23 7.96 6.17
N ALA A 501 15.26 8.72 5.07
CA ALA A 501 14.41 9.89 4.85
C ALA A 501 12.92 9.51 4.75
N PHE A 502 12.56 8.38 4.15
CA PHE A 502 11.17 7.93 4.15
C PHE A 502 10.62 7.68 5.56
N VAL A 503 11.42 7.07 6.45
CA VAL A 503 11.06 6.94 7.87
C VAL A 503 10.96 8.33 8.52
N GLN A 504 11.94 9.19 8.32
CA GLN A 504 11.95 10.55 8.90
C GLN A 504 10.86 11.48 8.34
N HIS A 505 10.23 11.20 7.20
CA HIS A 505 9.11 11.98 6.66
C HIS A 505 7.72 11.46 7.05
N GLY A 506 7.57 10.17 7.40
CA GLY A 506 6.33 9.62 7.97
C GLY A 506 6.02 10.23 9.34
N LEU A 507 7.04 10.32 10.21
CA LEU A 507 6.98 10.87 11.56
C LEU A 507 6.33 12.30 11.59
N PRO A 508 6.82 13.30 10.81
CA PRO A 508 6.18 14.61 10.62
C PRO A 508 4.69 14.57 10.23
N ALA A 509 4.32 13.77 9.23
CA ALA A 509 2.96 13.75 8.69
C ALA A 509 1.92 13.34 9.74
N SER A 510 2.31 12.45 10.65
CA SER A 510 1.52 12.03 11.82
C SER A 510 1.50 13.06 12.97
N GLY A 511 2.48 13.98 13.02
CA GLY A 511 2.75 14.86 14.17
C GLY A 511 2.36 16.34 14.00
N HIS A 512 2.21 16.86 12.78
CA HIS A 512 2.15 18.32 12.51
C HIS A 512 0.84 19.06 12.89
N LEU A 513 -0.21 18.35 13.33
CA LEU A 513 -1.51 18.96 13.68
C LEU A 513 -1.46 20.09 14.75
N PRO A 514 -0.60 20.05 15.79
CA PRO A 514 -0.50 21.14 16.77
C PRO A 514 0.10 22.44 16.24
N ALA A 515 0.80 22.44 15.09
CA ALA A 515 1.47 23.63 14.56
C ALA A 515 0.49 24.75 14.12
N GLY A 516 -0.80 24.43 13.92
CA GLY A 516 -1.83 25.38 13.53
C GLY A 516 -2.21 26.44 14.58
N TYR A 517 -1.69 26.35 15.81
CA TYR A 517 -2.06 27.24 16.93
C TYR A 517 -1.65 28.73 16.77
N ALA A 518 -0.85 29.08 15.77
CA ALA A 518 -0.22 30.41 15.64
C ALA A 518 -0.53 31.17 14.33
N GLN A 519 -1.73 30.99 13.75
CA GLN A 519 -2.17 31.58 12.46
C GLN A 519 -1.34 31.18 11.21
N LYS A 520 -0.26 30.41 11.39
CA LYS A 520 0.56 29.83 10.33
C LYS A 520 -0.19 28.71 9.59
N GLN A 521 0.05 28.58 8.29
CA GLN A 521 -0.49 27.47 7.49
C GLN A 521 0.37 26.21 7.70
N PRO A 522 -0.15 25.09 8.26
CA PRO A 522 0.67 23.91 8.57
C PRO A 522 1.42 23.34 7.37
N LYS A 523 0.81 23.41 6.17
CA LYS A 523 1.45 23.02 4.90
C LYS A 523 2.75 23.78 4.59
N GLN A 524 2.82 25.07 4.92
CA GLN A 524 4.00 25.89 4.61
C GLN A 524 5.16 25.55 5.53
N GLU A 525 4.91 25.34 6.82
CA GLU A 525 5.94 24.90 7.76
C GLU A 525 6.35 23.45 7.47
N PHE A 526 5.42 22.53 7.19
CA PHE A 526 5.75 21.17 6.75
C PHE A 526 6.65 21.15 5.50
N LYS A 527 6.34 21.97 4.48
CA LYS A 527 7.20 22.06 3.28
C LYS A 527 8.57 22.66 3.59
N ARG A 528 8.66 23.62 4.50
CA ARG A 528 9.92 24.20 4.96
C ARG A 528 10.77 23.19 5.75
N GLU A 529 10.16 22.49 6.70
CA GLU A 529 10.83 21.48 7.53
C GLU A 529 11.28 20.29 6.69
N SER A 530 10.41 19.79 5.80
CA SER A 530 10.76 18.71 4.86
C SER A 530 11.92 19.11 3.95
N LEU A 531 11.98 20.35 3.46
CA LEU A 531 13.09 20.84 2.64
C LEU A 531 14.40 20.93 3.44
N LEU A 532 14.35 21.41 4.70
CA LEU A 532 15.54 21.47 5.56
C LEU A 532 16.09 20.07 5.88
N LEU A 533 15.22 19.11 6.19
CA LEU A 533 15.58 17.71 6.40
C LEU A 533 16.19 17.09 5.13
N PHE A 534 15.61 17.38 3.95
CA PHE A 534 16.10 16.88 2.66
C PHE A 534 17.46 17.48 2.26
N SER A 535 17.70 18.77 2.48
CA SER A 535 19.03 19.37 2.31
C SER A 535 20.05 18.72 3.25
N SER A 536 19.74 18.63 4.55
CA SER A 536 20.60 17.97 5.55
C SER A 536 20.89 16.49 5.21
N MET A 537 19.94 15.79 4.59
CA MET A 537 20.12 14.43 4.08
C MET A 537 21.08 14.39 2.88
N LEU A 538 20.95 15.30 1.91
CA LEU A 538 21.88 15.38 0.76
C LEU A 538 23.30 15.76 1.18
N ASP A 539 23.45 16.69 2.12
CA ASP A 539 24.75 17.07 2.67
C ASP A 539 25.37 15.91 3.48
N GLY A 540 24.54 15.14 4.19
CA GLY A 540 24.91 13.87 4.82
C GLY A 540 25.41 12.83 3.81
N VAL A 541 24.72 12.64 2.68
CA VAL A 541 25.13 11.74 1.58
C VAL A 541 26.50 12.15 1.03
N LYS A 542 26.73 13.44 0.77
CA LYS A 542 28.04 13.96 0.31
C LYS A 542 29.16 13.61 1.29
N ALA A 543 28.92 13.87 2.58
CA ALA A 543 29.89 13.60 3.65
C ALA A 543 30.18 12.10 3.80
N GLU A 544 29.15 11.25 3.85
CA GLU A 544 29.30 9.79 4.03
C GLU A 544 30.00 9.14 2.82
N VAL A 545 29.66 9.51 1.58
CA VAL A 545 30.38 9.05 0.38
C VAL A 545 31.86 9.42 0.46
N THR A 546 32.17 10.68 0.83
CA THR A 546 33.55 11.15 0.99
C THR A 546 34.28 10.41 2.10
N GLN A 547 33.63 10.21 3.26
CA GLN A 547 34.18 9.52 4.43
C GLN A 547 34.49 8.05 4.13
N ILE A 548 33.60 7.35 3.41
CA ILE A 548 33.81 5.96 3.00
C ILE A 548 34.98 5.86 2.02
N LEU A 549 35.02 6.66 0.96
CA LEU A 549 36.13 6.64 -0.01
C LEU A 549 37.47 7.03 0.65
N ALA A 550 37.46 7.97 1.60
CA ALA A 550 38.63 8.38 2.38
C ALA A 550 39.11 7.27 3.34
N ARG A 551 38.20 6.56 4.02
CA ARG A 551 38.54 5.46 4.95
C ARG A 551 38.85 4.11 4.28
N ILE A 552 38.41 3.86 3.05
CA ILE A 552 38.70 2.60 2.35
C ILE A 552 40.21 2.35 2.26
N ARG A 553 40.65 1.25 2.89
CA ARG A 553 42.02 0.73 2.81
C ARG A 553 42.06 -0.33 1.72
N LEU A 554 42.93 -0.11 0.74
CA LEU A 554 43.21 -1.09 -0.31
C LEU A 554 44.06 -2.21 0.30
N GLN A 555 43.43 -3.35 0.57
CA GLN A 555 44.17 -4.57 0.90
C GLN A 555 44.94 -5.01 -0.36
N SER A 556 46.23 -5.27 -0.21
CA SER A 556 47.06 -5.78 -1.30
C SER A 556 46.60 -7.19 -1.71
N GLU A 557 46.89 -7.59 -2.97
CA GLU A 557 46.64 -8.98 -3.41
C GLU A 557 47.30 -10.01 -2.48
N ALA A 558 48.43 -9.66 -1.86
CA ALA A 558 49.12 -10.49 -0.88
C ALA A 558 48.32 -10.66 0.43
N GLU A 559 47.68 -9.60 0.93
CA GLU A 559 46.81 -9.67 2.13
C GLU A 559 45.50 -10.39 1.84
N ILE A 560 44.91 -10.18 0.66
CA ILE A 560 43.71 -10.89 0.22
C ILE A 560 44.02 -12.40 0.10
N ALA A 561 45.11 -12.76 -0.58
CA ALA A 561 45.56 -14.15 -0.69
C ALA A 561 45.93 -14.77 0.66
N ALA A 562 46.54 -14.01 1.58
CA ALA A 562 46.83 -14.47 2.93
C ALA A 562 45.54 -14.73 3.74
N MET A 563 44.55 -13.84 3.66
CA MET A 563 43.27 -13.97 4.35
C MET A 563 42.37 -15.06 3.74
N GLU A 564 42.45 -15.30 2.42
CA GLU A 564 41.84 -16.47 1.80
C GLU A 564 42.55 -17.76 2.22
N ALA A 565 43.89 -17.76 2.31
CA ALA A 565 44.65 -18.90 2.82
C ALA A 565 44.32 -19.18 4.31
N GLU A 566 44.17 -18.16 5.16
CA GLU A 566 43.71 -18.32 6.54
C GLU A 566 42.28 -18.87 6.61
N ARG A 567 41.34 -18.38 5.76
CA ARG A 567 39.99 -18.95 5.68
C ARG A 567 40.00 -20.41 5.23
N GLN A 568 40.84 -20.75 4.26
CA GLN A 568 41.00 -22.13 3.79
C GLN A 568 41.66 -23.03 4.85
N ASP A 569 42.63 -22.54 5.60
CA ASP A 569 43.27 -23.28 6.69
C ASP A 569 42.34 -23.42 7.91
N GLN A 570 41.56 -22.40 8.26
CA GLN A 570 40.49 -22.51 9.28
C GLN A 570 39.43 -23.54 8.87
N ALA A 571 38.98 -23.53 7.61
CA ALA A 571 38.06 -24.54 7.09
C ALA A 571 38.66 -25.95 7.08
N GLN A 572 39.96 -26.09 6.77
CA GLN A 572 40.67 -27.37 6.82
C GLN A 572 40.89 -27.86 8.26
N ARG A 573 41.22 -26.99 9.21
CA ARG A 573 41.32 -27.31 10.64
C ARG A 573 40.00 -27.80 11.21
N ALA A 574 38.89 -27.09 10.93
CA ALA A 574 37.56 -27.55 11.31
C ALA A 574 37.24 -28.92 10.70
N ALA A 575 37.54 -29.14 9.41
CA ALA A 575 37.37 -30.43 8.75
C ALA A 575 38.28 -31.55 9.28
N LEU A 576 39.41 -31.22 9.93
CA LEU A 576 40.30 -32.15 10.61
C LEU A 576 39.82 -32.49 12.02
N GLU A 577 39.27 -31.53 12.76
CA GLU A 577 38.61 -31.78 14.05
C GLU A 577 37.43 -32.74 13.90
N PHE A 578 36.58 -32.54 12.88
CA PHE A 578 35.50 -33.49 12.55
C PHE A 578 36.02 -34.92 12.27
N ARG A 579 37.20 -35.07 11.65
CA ARG A 579 37.78 -36.40 11.39
C ARG A 579 38.37 -37.08 12.62
N HIS A 580 38.79 -36.33 13.64
CA HIS A 580 39.29 -36.93 14.88
C HIS A 580 38.16 -37.51 15.75
N ALA A 581 36.92 -37.06 15.59
CA ALA A 581 35.77 -37.59 16.31
C ALA A 581 35.35 -39.00 15.87
N GLU A 582 35.50 -39.35 14.58
CA GLU A 582 34.96 -40.60 14.02
C GLU A 582 35.91 -41.81 14.13
N VAL A 583 37.18 -41.63 14.52
CA VAL A 583 38.21 -42.70 14.46
C VAL A 583 38.37 -43.47 15.78
N SER A 584 37.61 -43.14 16.83
CA SER A 584 37.70 -43.79 18.15
C SER A 584 36.39 -44.50 18.57
N GLY A 585 36.00 -45.54 17.82
CA GLY A 585 34.76 -46.28 18.12
C GLY A 585 34.68 -47.68 17.49
N TYR A 586 34.90 -48.70 18.32
CA TYR A 586 34.47 -50.10 18.16
C TYR A 586 35.00 -50.95 16.98
N ALA A 587 35.80 -51.96 17.34
CA ALA A 587 35.67 -53.30 16.77
C ALA A 587 34.87 -54.19 17.75
N ALA A 588 33.94 -54.99 17.21
CA ALA A 588 33.23 -56.08 17.89
C ALA A 588 33.91 -57.44 17.53
N PRO A 589 33.46 -58.65 17.94
CA PRO A 589 32.22 -59.09 18.64
C PRO A 589 32.58 -60.06 19.84
N PRO A 590 31.78 -61.07 20.31
CA PRO A 590 30.41 -61.50 19.96
C PRO A 590 29.42 -61.86 21.11
N ALA A 591 28.15 -61.99 20.69
CA ALA A 591 27.02 -62.81 21.16
C ALA A 591 27.05 -63.55 22.52
N ASP A 592 25.98 -63.39 23.31
CA ASP A 592 24.90 -64.41 23.44
C ASP A 592 23.64 -63.83 24.15
N GLY A 593 22.51 -64.56 24.15
CA GLY A 593 21.36 -64.36 25.10
C GLY A 593 20.13 -63.55 24.61
N ASP A 594 18.92 -64.01 24.99
CA ASP A 594 17.62 -63.59 24.41
C ASP A 594 16.49 -63.43 25.49
N VAL A 595 15.54 -62.47 25.29
CA VAL A 595 14.20 -62.21 25.96
C VAL A 595 14.03 -62.24 27.52
N VAL A 596 13.13 -61.54 28.27
CA VAL A 596 12.02 -60.51 28.20
C VAL A 596 11.79 -59.95 29.66
N GLU A 597 10.90 -59.02 30.10
CA GLU A 597 9.75 -58.19 29.63
C GLU A 597 9.79 -56.81 30.38
N ALA A 598 8.77 -55.97 30.20
CA ALA A 598 8.25 -54.97 31.17
C ALA A 598 9.02 -53.66 31.47
N ARG A 599 8.36 -52.47 31.65
CA ARG A 599 6.99 -51.98 31.31
C ARG A 599 6.85 -50.46 31.61
N PHE A 600 6.00 -49.74 30.83
CA PHE A 600 5.56 -48.33 31.01
C PHE A 600 6.67 -47.24 30.95
N GLY A 601 6.45 -45.98 30.57
CA GLY A 601 5.33 -45.22 29.96
C GLY A 601 5.86 -43.84 29.50
N GLU A 602 5.48 -43.28 28.34
CA GLU A 602 4.38 -42.30 28.13
C GLU A 602 4.57 -40.97 28.93
N GLN A 603 4.45 -39.73 28.40
CA GLN A 603 3.59 -39.10 27.37
C GLN A 603 4.36 -37.99 26.60
N ALA A 604 4.19 -37.79 25.28
CA ALA A 604 3.10 -37.12 24.50
C ALA A 604 3.09 -35.57 24.63
N ALA A 605 2.73 -34.76 23.61
CA ALA A 605 2.18 -35.05 22.27
C ALA A 605 2.69 -34.07 21.19
N THR A 606 2.35 -34.33 19.92
CA THR A 606 2.79 -33.55 18.74
C THR A 606 1.64 -32.80 18.04
N VAL A 607 1.97 -31.73 17.32
CA VAL A 607 1.21 -31.24 16.16
C VAL A 607 2.19 -30.99 15.03
N ALA A 608 2.04 -31.69 13.90
CA ALA A 608 2.95 -31.59 12.76
C ALA A 608 2.22 -30.93 11.56
N LEU A 609 2.78 -29.84 11.05
CA LEU A 609 2.42 -29.29 9.74
C LEU A 609 3.16 -30.07 8.65
N ALA A 610 2.44 -30.44 7.58
CA ALA A 610 3.01 -31.24 6.50
C ALA A 610 3.95 -30.41 5.60
N ALA A 611 5.17 -30.89 5.40
CA ALA A 611 6.08 -30.33 4.41
C ALA A 611 5.61 -30.66 2.97
N PRO A 612 5.72 -29.74 2.01
CA PRO A 612 5.32 -29.99 0.62
C PRO A 612 6.27 -30.97 -0.07
N ALA A 613 5.72 -31.95 -0.79
CA ALA A 613 6.51 -32.96 -1.50
C ALA A 613 7.27 -32.37 -2.70
N THR A 614 8.58 -32.58 -2.75
CA THR A 614 9.43 -32.19 -3.88
C THR A 614 9.24 -33.16 -5.05
N VAL A 615 8.81 -32.63 -6.21
CA VAL A 615 8.61 -33.43 -7.42
C VAL A 615 9.95 -33.81 -8.05
N VAL A 616 10.34 -35.07 -7.88
CA VAL A 616 11.45 -35.70 -8.62
C VAL A 616 11.05 -35.84 -10.10
N ARG A 617 12.00 -35.66 -11.02
CA ARG A 617 11.75 -35.78 -12.48
C ARG A 617 12.27 -37.12 -13.00
N ASP A 618 11.42 -37.84 -13.74
CA ASP A 618 11.71 -39.15 -14.34
C ASP A 618 12.71 -39.13 -15.53
N GLY A 619 13.58 -38.11 -15.66
CA GLY A 619 14.53 -38.07 -16.75
C GLY A 619 15.52 -36.90 -16.76
N PRO A 620 16.64 -37.05 -17.49
CA PRO A 620 17.68 -36.03 -17.60
C PRO A 620 17.21 -34.76 -18.33
N LYS A 621 17.80 -33.62 -17.95
CA LYS A 621 17.46 -32.29 -18.46
C LYS A 621 18.03 -32.09 -19.88
N VAL A 622 17.19 -32.30 -20.90
CA VAL A 622 17.53 -32.11 -22.33
C VAL A 622 18.17 -30.74 -22.58
N GLY A 623 19.32 -30.74 -23.25
CA GLY A 623 20.11 -29.56 -23.57
C GLY A 623 19.49 -28.70 -24.67
N ARG A 624 19.71 -27.37 -24.60
CA ARG A 624 19.12 -26.37 -25.52
C ARG A 624 19.42 -26.62 -27.01
N ASN A 625 20.51 -27.33 -27.32
CA ASN A 625 20.94 -27.67 -28.69
C ASN A 625 20.71 -29.15 -29.08
N GLU A 626 20.18 -29.99 -28.19
CA GLU A 626 19.93 -31.42 -28.43
C GLU A 626 18.64 -31.67 -29.24
N PRO A 627 18.45 -32.86 -29.83
CA PRO A 627 17.19 -33.24 -30.47
C PRO A 627 16.00 -33.13 -29.52
N CYS A 628 14.89 -32.55 -29.97
CA CYS A 628 13.71 -32.37 -29.15
C CYS A 628 12.97 -33.71 -28.94
N PRO A 629 12.66 -34.14 -27.69
CA PRO A 629 12.18 -35.50 -27.39
C PRO A 629 10.82 -35.87 -28.01
N CYS A 630 10.07 -34.89 -28.53
CA CYS A 630 8.86 -35.08 -29.33
C CYS A 630 9.06 -35.72 -30.72
N GLY A 631 10.26 -36.22 -31.05
CA GLY A 631 10.55 -36.88 -32.34
C GLY A 631 10.62 -35.96 -33.57
N SER A 632 10.44 -34.64 -33.43
CA SER A 632 10.29 -33.69 -34.54
C SER A 632 11.56 -33.42 -35.38
N GLY A 633 12.68 -34.10 -35.11
CA GLY A 633 13.98 -33.92 -35.77
C GLY A 633 14.68 -32.57 -35.52
N LYS A 634 14.01 -31.61 -34.83
CA LYS A 634 14.50 -30.25 -34.58
C LYS A 634 15.23 -30.18 -33.24
N LYS A 635 16.21 -29.27 -33.14
CA LYS A 635 16.87 -28.95 -31.86
C LYS A 635 15.87 -28.33 -30.87
N TYR A 636 15.98 -28.63 -29.58
CA TYR A 636 15.02 -28.25 -28.54
C TYR A 636 14.61 -26.77 -28.60
N LYS A 637 15.58 -25.83 -28.72
CA LYS A 637 15.34 -24.37 -28.85
C LYS A 637 14.53 -23.91 -30.06
N HIS A 638 14.29 -24.77 -31.04
CA HIS A 638 13.46 -24.50 -32.23
C HIS A 638 12.17 -25.34 -32.24
N CYS A 639 11.83 -25.95 -31.11
CA CYS A 639 10.62 -26.72 -30.88
C CYS A 639 10.10 -26.41 -29.46
N HIS A 640 10.05 -27.37 -28.53
CA HIS A 640 9.48 -27.16 -27.18
C HIS A 640 10.27 -26.16 -26.29
N GLY A 641 11.53 -25.85 -26.64
CA GLY A 641 12.33 -24.80 -26.02
C GLY A 641 12.32 -23.46 -26.77
N ARG A 642 11.37 -23.26 -27.70
CA ARG A 642 11.15 -21.96 -28.35
C ARG A 642 10.29 -21.10 -27.43
N LEU A 643 10.89 -20.09 -26.83
CA LEU A 643 10.16 -18.95 -26.26
C LEU A 643 9.42 -18.25 -27.42
N GLY A 644 8.15 -17.94 -27.20
CA GLY A 644 7.27 -17.20 -28.12
C GLY A 644 7.42 -15.70 -27.94
#